data_AF-Q2SRD0-F1
#
_entry.id   AF-Q2SRD0-F1
#
_cell.length_a   1.000
_cell.length_b   1.000
_cell.length_c   1.000
_cell.angle_alpha   90.00
_cell.angle_beta   90.00
_cell.angle_gamma   90.00
#
_symmetry.space_group_name_H-M   'P 1'
#
loop_
_entity.id
_entity.type
_entity.pdbx_description
1 polymer ?
#
loop_
_entity_poly.entity_id
_entity_poly.type
_entity_poly.pdbx_seq_one_letter_code
_entity_poly.pdbx_strand_id
1 'polypeptide(L)'
;MLKSKKLFIPLLATLAITPVLVVVSCKNLNSNQSLSEKIYLNYNLKTESEKQEFENYNQINMLSEINQYFIKHDYGEELVKFTAQGASGATVEFNNIMKNNYASKYMKFDETKFKEIIKKEFNLSDNFLKRLEFEVDYNNISRDYGNNFDIIFPIRVRLPLVSHKNFKYQQGLFIEQTFNFKVRNVKTSASEKINIENLKPIFEKLTELKKKNNFSAKTKELTDEIKKSINEWGIHQLSSSQLGLMFDLKTDEFDNLSKIDNNGKKIEFKKTIIDIDLTDSSLAYNQGFLKLRLGVRDNANVKNPTEVGVTTWVKFDFDINDLFWKKLKLSELIKINTIKYSENNTDFTNLKNDNLLIKAKSNFIKSIKVKSIDKTNDYRNSGLLLEILTNEATNNLINLHKKIGVGKYTELYEHEFFKNNIHTPNFATDRLTQENLKSINKDFFRQFDSEMFSGGYARSRGFYSEKVKTPKFMHIGEDYIAKDFEPVVMPYDGQIIAAYELTTKVAFAGVGTVLVAKIPVDNLLWSPKEKEILLNDNKDCIYVSFLHLDAQRTLNNKNFNWSTETFELGSSRTMHVVKSVTPKTPKEVKKGTIIGYLGDNSSNGGWMSHAHVNLFTNRENYLSENYFSSKTTSLELDKKRIDGYHTKDKSNKDKFSPIGNIGVRSNEQSTKIYEVDPITGEIPKMNKKELPEIALYLNNLNMLGFEKTKGYANPNLMYKLRDERTVSFSVKEVNKL
;
A
#
# COMPACT_ATOMS: atom_id res chain seq x y z
N MET A 1 -85.60 23.69 -42.46
CA MET A 1 -84.99 25.02 -42.21
C MET A 1 -83.53 24.79 -41.84
N LEU A 2 -82.60 24.84 -42.79
CA LEU A 2 -81.78 26.01 -43.21
C LEU A 2 -80.68 26.44 -42.21
N LYS A 3 -79.42 26.18 -42.64
CA LYS A 3 -78.11 26.84 -42.39
C LYS A 3 -77.40 26.57 -41.04
N SER A 4 -76.27 25.81 -40.99
CA SER A 4 -74.85 26.08 -41.40
C SER A 4 -74.09 26.96 -40.38
N LYS A 5 -72.84 26.72 -39.92
CA LYS A 5 -71.61 26.17 -40.56
C LYS A 5 -70.57 25.63 -39.53
N LYS A 6 -69.93 24.51 -39.92
CA LYS A 6 -68.48 24.11 -39.92
C LYS A 6 -67.62 24.22 -38.62
N LEU A 7 -66.90 23.14 -38.28
CA LEU A 7 -65.59 22.79 -38.86
C LEU A 7 -65.16 21.33 -38.52
N PHE A 8 -64.32 20.78 -39.40
CA PHE A 8 -63.82 19.42 -39.56
C PHE A 8 -62.64 19.05 -38.62
N ILE A 9 -62.48 17.74 -38.41
CA ILE A 9 -61.46 17.00 -37.65
C ILE A 9 -60.06 17.06 -38.36
N PRO A 10 -58.92 16.83 -37.66
CA PRO A 10 -58.41 15.46 -37.53
C PRO A 10 -57.92 15.11 -36.11
N LEU A 11 -58.38 13.96 -35.61
CA LEU A 11 -57.94 13.33 -34.36
C LEU A 11 -56.94 12.26 -34.77
N LEU A 12 -55.65 12.58 -34.66
CA LEU A 12 -54.57 11.62 -34.85
C LEU A 12 -54.29 10.95 -33.51
N ALA A 13 -54.69 9.68 -33.44
CA ALA A 13 -54.31 8.76 -32.37
C ALA A 13 -52.79 8.66 -32.31
N THR A 14 -52.20 9.14 -31.21
CA THR A 14 -50.83 8.81 -30.84
C THR A 14 -50.88 7.63 -29.89
N LEU A 15 -50.27 6.52 -30.33
CA LEU A 15 -50.00 5.35 -29.51
C LEU A 15 -49.27 5.78 -28.22
N ALA A 16 -49.92 5.59 -27.09
CA ALA A 16 -49.25 5.51 -25.80
C ALA A 16 -48.45 4.20 -25.78
N ILE A 17 -47.19 4.26 -26.22
CA ILE A 17 -46.21 3.21 -25.93
C ILE A 17 -45.84 3.39 -24.46
N THR A 18 -46.57 2.72 -23.57
CA THR A 18 -46.06 2.40 -22.24
C THR A 18 -44.80 1.57 -22.43
N PRO A 19 -43.62 1.99 -21.94
CA PRO A 19 -42.53 1.04 -21.77
C PRO A 19 -42.99 0.11 -20.65
N VAL A 20 -43.48 -1.07 -21.04
CA VAL A 20 -43.48 -2.22 -20.15
C VAL A 20 -42.00 -2.43 -19.81
N LEU A 21 -41.59 -1.92 -18.65
CA LEU A 21 -40.41 -2.39 -17.95
C LEU A 21 -40.70 -3.86 -17.66
N VAL A 22 -40.41 -4.72 -18.63
CA VAL A 22 -40.17 -6.12 -18.37
C VAL A 22 -38.91 -6.12 -17.51
N VAL A 23 -39.11 -6.05 -16.20
CA VAL A 23 -38.13 -6.51 -15.23
C VAL A 23 -38.02 -8.00 -15.51
N VAL A 24 -37.15 -8.35 -16.47
CA VAL A 24 -36.66 -9.72 -16.58
C VAL A 24 -35.80 -9.91 -15.35
N SER A 25 -36.45 -10.27 -14.25
CA SER A 25 -35.85 -11.08 -13.22
C SER A 25 -35.38 -12.35 -13.93
N CYS A 26 -34.14 -12.34 -14.42
CA CYS A 26 -33.41 -13.56 -14.74
C CYS A 26 -33.25 -14.32 -13.42
N LYS A 27 -34.30 -15.07 -13.05
CA LYS A 27 -34.16 -16.22 -12.17
C LYS A 27 -33.08 -17.08 -12.81
N ASN A 28 -31.97 -17.24 -12.10
CA ASN A 28 -30.88 -18.12 -12.47
C ASN A 28 -31.47 -19.48 -12.88
N LEU A 29 -31.22 -19.87 -14.13
CA LEU A 29 -31.31 -21.26 -14.53
C LEU A 29 -30.35 -22.03 -13.62
N ASN A 30 -30.91 -22.83 -12.72
CA ASN A 30 -30.18 -23.81 -11.92
C ASN A 30 -29.43 -24.74 -12.86
N SER A 31 -28.16 -24.46 -13.12
CA SER A 31 -27.20 -25.53 -13.35
C SER A 31 -26.83 -26.08 -11.98
N ASN A 32 -27.26 -27.31 -11.68
CA ASN A 32 -26.77 -28.10 -10.56
C ASN A 32 -25.30 -28.52 -10.80
N GLN A 33 -24.43 -27.57 -11.13
CA GLN A 33 -23.00 -27.75 -10.95
C GLN A 33 -22.69 -27.28 -9.54
N SER A 34 -22.46 -28.25 -8.64
CA SER A 34 -21.87 -28.00 -7.34
C SER A 34 -20.61 -27.14 -7.54
N LEU A 35 -20.72 -25.85 -7.22
CA LEU A 35 -19.56 -24.96 -7.22
C LEU A 35 -18.66 -25.44 -6.07
N SER A 36 -17.44 -25.82 -6.41
CA SER A 36 -16.44 -26.32 -5.47
C SER A 36 -15.23 -25.40 -5.47
N GLU A 37 -14.36 -25.60 -4.47
CA GLU A 37 -13.04 -25.00 -4.45
C GLU A 37 -12.25 -25.34 -5.72
N LYS A 38 -11.35 -24.44 -6.09
CA LYS A 38 -10.43 -24.63 -7.21
C LYS A 38 -9.06 -24.99 -6.67
N ILE A 39 -8.62 -26.22 -6.93
CA ILE A 39 -7.33 -26.73 -6.47
C ILE A 39 -6.41 -26.92 -7.67
N TYR A 40 -5.26 -26.26 -7.65
CA TYR A 40 -4.22 -26.37 -8.67
C TYR A 40 -2.91 -26.85 -8.07
N LEU A 41 -2.45 -28.03 -8.52
CA LEU A 41 -1.22 -28.68 -8.10
C LEU A 41 -0.21 -28.67 -9.25
N ASN A 42 1.02 -28.25 -8.97
CA ASN A 42 2.16 -28.28 -9.90
C ASN A 42 1.91 -27.64 -11.28
N TYR A 43 0.85 -26.83 -11.42
CA TYR A 43 0.38 -26.08 -12.59
C TYR A 43 0.81 -26.61 -13.96
N ASN A 44 0.43 -27.84 -14.28
CA ASN A 44 0.60 -28.37 -15.63
C ASN A 44 -0.58 -27.94 -16.52
N LEU A 45 -0.78 -26.62 -16.67
CA LEU A 45 -1.83 -26.03 -17.50
C LEU A 45 -1.42 -26.14 -18.99
N LYS A 46 -1.87 -27.22 -19.65
CA LYS A 46 -1.42 -27.58 -21.00
C LYS A 46 -2.25 -26.92 -22.08
N THR A 47 -3.55 -26.82 -21.85
CA THR A 47 -4.49 -26.26 -22.81
C THR A 47 -4.74 -24.78 -22.55
N GLU A 48 -5.08 -24.06 -23.61
CA GLU A 48 -5.44 -22.64 -23.51
C GLU A 48 -6.68 -22.42 -22.62
N SER A 49 -7.64 -23.37 -22.65
CA SER A 49 -8.82 -23.34 -21.79
C SER A 49 -8.48 -23.47 -20.30
N GLU A 50 -7.55 -24.37 -19.93
CA GLU A 50 -7.11 -24.53 -18.55
C GLU A 50 -6.39 -23.28 -18.03
N LYS A 51 -5.56 -22.65 -18.88
CA LYS A 51 -4.87 -21.38 -18.56
C LYS A 51 -5.87 -20.27 -18.29
N GLN A 52 -6.82 -20.08 -19.21
CA GLN A 52 -7.86 -19.05 -19.08
C GLN A 52 -8.74 -19.30 -17.85
N GLU A 53 -9.06 -20.55 -17.55
CA GLU A 53 -9.80 -20.88 -16.33
C GLU A 53 -9.01 -20.46 -15.08
N PHE A 54 -7.75 -20.89 -14.96
CA PHE A 54 -6.87 -20.53 -13.85
C PHE A 54 -6.73 -19.01 -13.71
N GLU A 55 -6.48 -18.30 -14.80
CA GLU A 55 -6.33 -16.84 -14.84
C GLU A 55 -7.59 -16.13 -14.37
N ASN A 56 -8.76 -16.58 -14.81
CA ASN A 56 -10.04 -15.97 -14.43
C ASN A 56 -10.35 -16.16 -12.94
N TYR A 57 -9.99 -17.30 -12.35
CA TYR A 57 -10.16 -17.53 -10.91
C TYR A 57 -9.05 -16.87 -10.07
N ASN A 58 -7.84 -16.70 -10.62
CA ASN A 58 -6.71 -16.11 -9.90
C ASN A 58 -6.54 -14.61 -10.15
N GLN A 59 -7.35 -13.98 -11.00
CA GLN A 59 -7.09 -12.65 -11.54
C GLN A 59 -6.82 -11.59 -10.46
N ILE A 60 -7.51 -11.61 -9.32
CA ILE A 60 -7.31 -10.63 -8.23
C ILE A 60 -5.96 -10.80 -7.51
N ASN A 61 -5.32 -11.95 -7.63
CA ASN A 61 -4.05 -12.28 -6.98
C ASN A 61 -2.86 -12.24 -7.96
N MET A 62 -3.12 -12.33 -9.27
CA MET A 62 -2.09 -12.50 -10.31
C MET A 62 -1.01 -11.42 -10.27
N LEU A 63 -1.38 -10.14 -10.17
CA LEU A 63 -0.39 -9.06 -10.19
C LEU A 63 0.51 -9.06 -8.95
N SER A 64 -0.04 -9.38 -7.76
CA SER A 64 0.77 -9.51 -6.54
C SER A 64 1.78 -10.65 -6.68
N GLU A 65 1.38 -11.80 -7.23
CA GLU A 65 2.28 -12.93 -7.50
C GLU A 65 3.39 -12.60 -8.50
N ILE A 66 3.04 -11.89 -9.58
CA ILE A 66 4.02 -11.41 -10.57
C ILE A 66 4.98 -10.42 -9.91
N ASN A 67 4.49 -9.53 -9.04
CA ASN A 67 5.36 -8.57 -8.35
C ASN A 67 6.35 -9.25 -7.40
N GLN A 68 5.92 -10.29 -6.67
CA GLN A 68 6.84 -11.08 -5.85
C GLN A 68 7.98 -11.71 -6.67
N TYR A 69 7.72 -12.10 -7.93
CA TYR A 69 8.77 -12.58 -8.83
C TYR A 69 9.78 -11.47 -9.18
N PHE A 70 9.32 -10.28 -9.57
CA PHE A 70 10.21 -9.15 -9.90
C PHE A 70 10.95 -8.57 -8.68
N ILE A 71 10.42 -8.72 -7.46
CA ILE A 71 11.17 -8.38 -6.23
C ILE A 71 12.37 -9.32 -6.03
N LYS A 72 12.28 -10.58 -6.49
CA LYS A 72 13.37 -11.56 -6.40
C LYS A 72 14.36 -11.47 -7.56
N HIS A 73 13.92 -11.00 -8.73
CA HIS A 73 14.69 -10.97 -9.96
C HIS A 73 14.80 -9.56 -10.52
N ASP A 74 16.03 -9.03 -10.58
CA ASP A 74 16.27 -7.67 -11.06
C ASP A 74 16.32 -7.60 -12.59
N TYR A 75 15.23 -7.09 -13.18
CA TYR A 75 15.08 -6.85 -14.63
C TYR A 75 15.14 -5.36 -15.00
N GLY A 76 15.61 -4.49 -14.10
CA GLY A 76 15.51 -3.04 -14.27
C GLY A 76 16.13 -2.52 -15.58
N GLU A 77 17.34 -2.98 -15.91
CA GLU A 77 18.06 -2.59 -17.14
C GLU A 77 17.41 -3.13 -18.43
N GLU A 78 16.71 -4.27 -18.36
CA GLU A 78 16.00 -4.86 -19.50
C GLU A 78 14.67 -4.15 -19.78
N LEU A 79 14.04 -3.59 -18.73
CA LEU A 79 12.68 -3.08 -18.78
C LEU A 79 12.58 -1.56 -18.79
N VAL A 80 13.53 -0.83 -18.22
CA VAL A 80 13.54 0.65 -18.22
C VAL A 80 14.74 1.14 -19.01
N LYS A 81 14.47 1.72 -20.18
CA LYS A 81 15.49 2.12 -21.16
C LYS A 81 15.49 3.63 -21.39
N PHE A 82 16.68 4.19 -21.58
CA PHE A 82 16.82 5.54 -22.13
C PHE A 82 16.61 5.49 -23.64
N THR A 83 15.88 6.47 -24.19
CA THR A 83 15.53 6.49 -25.63
C THR A 83 16.57 7.17 -26.50
N ALA A 84 17.43 8.02 -25.91
CA ALA A 84 18.48 8.73 -26.63
C ALA A 84 19.80 7.95 -26.64
N GLN A 85 20.46 7.89 -27.79
CA GLN A 85 21.76 7.25 -27.93
C GLN A 85 22.80 7.95 -27.04
N GLY A 86 23.54 7.17 -26.24
CA GLY A 86 24.53 7.69 -25.28
C GLY A 86 23.95 8.10 -23.92
N ALA A 87 22.62 8.19 -23.77
CA ALA A 87 21.99 8.43 -22.48
C ALA A 87 22.01 7.14 -21.63
N SER A 88 22.34 7.28 -20.35
CA SER A 88 22.29 6.20 -19.35
C SER A 88 22.14 6.77 -17.96
N GLY A 89 21.96 5.91 -16.95
CA GLY A 89 22.03 6.35 -15.55
C GLY A 89 23.31 7.12 -15.26
N ALA A 90 24.45 6.67 -15.78
CA ALA A 90 25.75 7.30 -15.52
C ALA A 90 25.90 8.70 -16.14
N THR A 91 25.07 9.08 -17.12
CA THR A 91 25.17 10.39 -17.80
C THR A 91 24.19 11.43 -17.27
N VAL A 92 23.09 11.01 -16.65
CA VAL A 92 21.99 11.90 -16.24
C VAL A 92 21.88 11.99 -14.73
N GLU A 93 21.83 13.22 -14.19
CA GLU A 93 21.60 13.43 -12.76
C GLU A 93 20.13 13.18 -12.37
N PHE A 94 19.89 12.61 -11.18
CA PHE A 94 18.52 12.38 -10.68
C PHE A 94 17.66 13.65 -10.69
N ASN A 95 18.23 14.79 -10.30
CA ASN A 95 17.53 16.07 -10.33
C ASN A 95 17.08 16.49 -11.74
N ASN A 96 17.80 16.07 -12.79
CA ASN A 96 17.43 16.34 -14.18
C ASN A 96 16.35 15.36 -14.64
N ILE A 97 16.41 14.09 -14.23
CA ILE A 97 15.34 13.10 -14.47
C ILE A 97 14.00 13.62 -13.94
N MET A 98 14.02 14.27 -12.77
CA MET A 98 12.83 14.80 -12.10
C MET A 98 12.38 16.20 -12.57
N LYS A 99 12.93 16.74 -13.67
CA LYS A 99 12.61 18.09 -14.19
C LYS A 99 12.34 18.07 -15.69
N ASN A 100 11.72 19.13 -16.19
CA ASN A 100 11.49 19.37 -17.63
C ASN A 100 10.80 18.20 -18.37
N ASN A 101 10.00 17.41 -17.66
CA ASN A 101 9.39 16.17 -18.16
C ASN A 101 10.42 15.14 -18.69
N TYR A 102 11.70 15.20 -18.27
CA TYR A 102 12.77 14.35 -18.79
C TYR A 102 12.42 12.87 -18.76
N ALA A 103 12.00 12.34 -17.61
CA ALA A 103 11.64 10.92 -17.47
C ALA A 103 10.55 10.47 -18.45
N SER A 104 9.55 11.31 -18.75
CA SER A 104 8.48 10.92 -19.69
C SER A 104 8.91 11.04 -21.16
N LYS A 105 9.89 11.89 -21.46
CA LYS A 105 10.38 12.13 -22.82
C LYS A 105 11.48 11.14 -23.22
N TYR A 106 12.38 10.83 -22.29
CA TYR A 106 13.64 10.17 -22.58
C TYR A 106 13.84 8.82 -21.88
N MET A 107 12.88 8.38 -21.07
CA MET A 107 12.88 7.04 -20.48
C MET A 107 11.61 6.30 -20.86
N LYS A 108 11.72 5.00 -21.18
CA LYS A 108 10.59 4.17 -21.61
C LYS A 108 10.60 2.84 -20.87
N PHE A 109 9.41 2.40 -20.46
CA PHE A 109 9.17 1.04 -20.00
C PHE A 109 8.85 0.11 -21.19
N ASP A 110 9.52 -1.03 -21.24
CA ASP A 110 9.35 -2.04 -22.28
C ASP A 110 8.22 -3.01 -21.94
N GLU A 111 6.99 -2.60 -22.21
CA GLU A 111 5.77 -3.40 -21.94
C GLU A 111 5.79 -4.75 -22.65
N THR A 112 6.33 -4.81 -23.88
CA THR A 112 6.42 -6.05 -24.65
C THR A 112 7.34 -7.03 -23.95
N LYS A 113 8.54 -6.58 -23.55
CA LYS A 113 9.49 -7.42 -22.82
C LYS A 113 8.94 -7.87 -21.47
N PHE A 114 8.23 -7.00 -20.75
CA PHE A 114 7.55 -7.38 -19.52
C PHE A 114 6.53 -8.50 -19.76
N LYS A 115 5.68 -8.36 -20.79
CA LYS A 115 4.69 -9.37 -21.18
C LYS A 115 5.34 -10.69 -21.57
N GLU A 116 6.46 -10.66 -22.30
CA GLU A 116 7.25 -11.84 -22.66
C GLU A 116 7.78 -12.59 -21.42
N ILE A 117 8.36 -11.86 -20.46
CA ILE A 117 8.89 -12.44 -19.22
C ILE A 117 7.76 -13.13 -18.45
N ILE A 118 6.65 -12.43 -18.19
CA ILE A 118 5.58 -13.02 -17.38
C ILE A 118 4.85 -14.14 -18.12
N LYS A 119 4.74 -14.08 -19.46
CA LYS A 119 4.18 -15.17 -20.27
C LYS A 119 4.98 -16.44 -20.06
N LYS A 120 6.32 -16.34 -20.10
CA LYS A 120 7.23 -17.47 -19.92
C LYS A 120 7.19 -18.01 -18.49
N GLU A 121 7.34 -17.15 -17.51
CA GLU A 121 7.54 -17.57 -16.11
C GLU A 121 6.24 -18.02 -15.43
N PHE A 122 5.08 -17.51 -15.87
CA PHE A 122 3.76 -17.85 -15.31
C PHE A 122 2.87 -18.65 -16.27
N ASN A 123 3.33 -18.95 -17.49
CA ASN A 123 2.60 -19.69 -18.52
C ASN A 123 1.21 -19.08 -18.84
N LEU A 124 1.17 -17.76 -19.02
CA LEU A 124 -0.07 -16.98 -19.20
C LEU A 124 -0.55 -16.95 -20.66
N SER A 125 -1.86 -16.80 -20.84
CA SER A 125 -2.52 -16.64 -22.14
C SER A 125 -2.27 -15.28 -22.77
N ASP A 126 -2.32 -15.22 -24.10
CA ASP A 126 -2.27 -13.94 -24.82
C ASP A 126 -3.48 -13.05 -24.51
N ASN A 127 -4.62 -13.64 -24.15
CA ASN A 127 -5.81 -12.89 -23.75
C ASN A 127 -5.59 -12.13 -22.43
N PHE A 128 -4.97 -12.78 -21.44
CA PHE A 128 -4.58 -12.13 -20.19
C PHE A 128 -3.60 -10.96 -20.45
N LEU A 129 -2.56 -11.21 -21.24
CA LEU A 129 -1.50 -10.21 -21.49
C LEU A 129 -2.01 -8.97 -22.25
N LYS A 130 -2.99 -9.14 -23.14
CA LYS A 130 -3.63 -8.03 -23.88
C LYS A 130 -4.43 -7.10 -22.98
N ARG A 131 -4.92 -7.57 -21.83
CA ARG A 131 -5.67 -6.76 -20.86
C ARG A 131 -4.78 -5.89 -19.98
N LEU A 132 -3.49 -6.17 -19.89
CA LEU A 132 -2.60 -5.40 -19.02
C LEU A 132 -2.37 -3.99 -19.56
N GLU A 133 -2.59 -3.00 -18.70
CA GLU A 133 -2.36 -1.58 -18.94
C GLU A 133 -1.23 -1.07 -18.05
N PHE A 134 -0.41 -0.14 -18.55
CA PHE A 134 0.80 0.32 -17.87
C PHE A 134 0.82 1.83 -17.75
N GLU A 135 1.26 2.33 -16.59
CA GLU A 135 1.47 3.76 -16.34
C GLU A 135 2.68 3.96 -15.45
N VAL A 136 3.59 4.86 -15.82
CA VAL A 136 4.70 5.26 -14.93
C VAL A 136 4.16 6.19 -13.84
N ASP A 137 4.48 5.91 -12.58
CA ASP A 137 4.18 6.82 -11.47
C ASP A 137 5.32 7.84 -11.27
N TYR A 138 5.37 8.83 -12.16
CA TYR A 138 6.50 9.76 -12.24
C TYR A 138 6.77 10.53 -10.93
N ASN A 139 5.75 10.88 -10.15
CA ASN A 139 5.94 11.63 -8.89
C ASN A 139 6.63 10.78 -7.81
N ASN A 140 6.51 9.45 -7.89
CA ASN A 140 7.11 8.53 -6.92
C ASN A 140 8.46 7.94 -7.40
N ILE A 141 9.02 8.40 -8.52
CA ILE A 141 10.43 8.13 -8.85
C ILE A 141 11.32 8.71 -7.74
N SER A 142 12.20 7.89 -7.19
CA SER A 142 13.02 8.26 -6.02
C SER A 142 14.38 7.57 -6.06
N ARG A 143 15.35 8.09 -5.29
CA ARG A 143 16.60 7.36 -5.01
C ARG A 143 16.28 6.09 -4.22
N ASP A 144 16.95 5.00 -4.55
CA ASP A 144 16.89 3.78 -3.76
C ASP A 144 17.67 4.01 -2.45
N TYR A 145 16.99 3.89 -1.31
CA TYR A 145 17.63 4.05 0.01
C TYR A 145 18.42 2.81 0.45
N GLY A 146 18.18 1.65 -0.17
CA GLY A 146 19.01 0.46 -0.05
C GLY A 146 20.28 0.52 -0.91
N ASN A 147 20.28 1.31 -1.98
CA ASN A 147 21.45 1.58 -2.82
C ASN A 147 21.40 2.99 -3.44
N ASN A 148 22.07 3.97 -2.83
CA ASN A 148 21.93 5.37 -3.26
C ASN A 148 22.48 5.69 -4.66
N PHE A 149 23.16 4.75 -5.31
CA PHE A 149 23.57 4.89 -6.71
C PHE A 149 22.42 4.66 -7.69
N ASP A 150 21.35 4.00 -7.26
CA ASP A 150 20.23 3.64 -8.13
C ASP A 150 19.03 4.56 -7.88
N ILE A 151 18.10 4.56 -8.83
CA ILE A 151 16.76 5.12 -8.64
C ILE A 151 15.71 4.03 -8.81
N ILE A 152 14.63 4.16 -8.07
CA ILE A 152 13.41 3.36 -8.22
C ILE A 152 12.54 4.05 -9.26
N PHE A 153 12.19 3.31 -10.30
CA PHE A 153 11.30 3.70 -11.38
C PHE A 153 9.99 2.89 -11.29
N PRO A 154 8.95 3.44 -10.65
CA PRO A 154 7.70 2.72 -10.38
C PRO A 154 6.79 2.66 -11.61
N ILE A 155 6.31 1.45 -11.91
CA ILE A 155 5.35 1.17 -12.98
C ILE A 155 4.07 0.61 -12.37
N ARG A 156 2.96 1.31 -12.57
CA ARG A 156 1.62 0.84 -12.22
C ARG A 156 1.11 -0.03 -13.35
N VAL A 157 0.74 -1.26 -13.01
CA VAL A 157 0.15 -2.23 -13.94
C VAL A 157 -1.29 -2.45 -13.49
N ARG A 158 -2.24 -2.21 -14.39
CA ARG A 158 -3.66 -2.49 -14.18
C ARG A 158 -4.07 -3.75 -14.93
N LEU A 159 -4.92 -4.53 -14.30
CA LEU A 159 -5.60 -5.66 -14.92
C LEU A 159 -7.11 -5.47 -14.76
N PRO A 160 -7.80 -4.99 -15.82
CA PRO A 160 -9.26 -5.01 -15.90
C PRO A 160 -9.79 -6.43 -15.68
N LEU A 161 -10.80 -6.57 -14.82
CA LEU A 161 -11.36 -7.87 -14.42
C LEU A 161 -12.42 -8.36 -15.41
N VAL A 162 -12.50 -9.68 -15.57
CA VAL A 162 -13.51 -10.33 -16.41
C VAL A 162 -14.37 -11.27 -15.59
N SER A 163 -15.67 -11.30 -15.91
CA SER A 163 -16.61 -12.23 -15.29
C SER A 163 -16.26 -13.69 -15.62
N HIS A 164 -16.54 -14.58 -14.67
CA HIS A 164 -16.33 -16.02 -14.82
C HIS A 164 -17.51 -16.78 -14.21
N LYS A 165 -17.43 -18.11 -14.22
CA LYS A 165 -18.54 -18.99 -13.84
C LYS A 165 -19.05 -18.79 -12.41
N ASN A 166 -18.15 -18.54 -11.45
CA ASN A 166 -18.53 -18.36 -10.04
C ASN A 166 -18.95 -16.92 -9.71
N PHE A 167 -18.53 -15.93 -10.52
CA PHE A 167 -18.81 -14.53 -10.21
C PHE A 167 -18.87 -13.61 -11.44
N LYS A 168 -19.81 -12.66 -11.40
CA LYS A 168 -19.96 -11.61 -12.39
C LYS A 168 -19.43 -10.29 -11.85
N TYR A 169 -18.28 -9.85 -12.39
CA TYR A 169 -17.74 -8.53 -12.10
C TYR A 169 -18.52 -7.45 -12.85
N GLN A 170 -18.71 -6.33 -12.18
CA GLN A 170 -19.24 -5.13 -12.82
C GLN A 170 -18.19 -4.51 -13.74
N GLN A 171 -18.66 -3.81 -14.77
CA GLN A 171 -17.78 -3.15 -15.74
C GLN A 171 -16.94 -2.07 -15.07
N GLY A 172 -15.67 -1.96 -15.48
CA GLY A 172 -14.73 -0.95 -14.97
C GLY A 172 -13.99 -1.34 -13.69
N LEU A 173 -14.21 -2.55 -13.17
CA LEU A 173 -13.41 -3.08 -12.06
C LEU A 173 -12.04 -3.58 -12.56
N PHE A 174 -10.99 -3.26 -11.82
CA PHE A 174 -9.62 -3.70 -12.09
C PHE A 174 -8.87 -4.01 -10.79
N ILE A 175 -7.75 -4.73 -10.88
CA ILE A 175 -6.71 -4.67 -9.84
C ILE A 175 -5.52 -3.85 -10.35
N GLU A 176 -4.81 -3.19 -9.45
CA GLU A 176 -3.62 -2.40 -9.79
C GLU A 176 -2.49 -2.71 -8.82
N GLN A 177 -1.30 -2.93 -9.38
CA GLN A 177 -0.07 -3.16 -8.64
C GLN A 177 1.01 -2.19 -9.11
N THR A 178 1.79 -1.65 -8.18
CA THR A 178 3.03 -0.93 -8.52
C THR A 178 4.23 -1.87 -8.47
N PHE A 179 4.99 -1.92 -9.57
CA PHE A 179 6.23 -2.65 -9.74
C PHE A 179 7.40 -1.66 -9.73
N ASN A 180 8.38 -1.90 -8.86
CA ASN A 180 9.51 -1.01 -8.66
C ASN A 180 10.74 -1.55 -9.39
N PHE A 181 11.12 -0.93 -10.51
CA PHE A 181 12.32 -1.30 -11.27
C PHE A 181 13.48 -0.37 -10.93
N LYS A 182 14.71 -0.90 -10.96
CA LYS A 182 15.91 -0.10 -10.65
C LYS A 182 16.59 0.39 -11.91
N VAL A 183 16.81 1.70 -12.00
CA VAL A 183 17.73 2.27 -13.00
C VAL A 183 19.07 2.50 -12.31
N ARG A 184 20.09 1.78 -12.78
CA ARG A 184 21.35 1.66 -12.07
C ARG A 184 22.29 2.84 -12.31
N ASN A 185 23.15 3.09 -11.31
CA ASN A 185 24.28 4.03 -11.41
C ASN A 185 23.89 5.44 -11.89
N VAL A 186 22.73 5.94 -11.45
CA VAL A 186 22.28 7.29 -11.79
C VAL A 186 23.24 8.32 -11.22
N LYS A 187 23.75 9.20 -12.10
CA LYS A 187 24.75 10.22 -11.78
C LYS A 187 24.29 11.02 -10.56
N THR A 188 25.19 11.20 -9.60
CA THR A 188 24.93 11.99 -8.40
C THR A 188 25.29 13.43 -8.65
N SER A 189 24.37 14.33 -8.34
CA SER A 189 24.66 15.76 -8.34
C SER A 189 25.49 16.14 -7.11
N ALA A 190 26.26 17.23 -7.22
CA ALA A 190 26.98 17.79 -6.08
C ALA A 190 26.05 18.16 -4.90
N SER A 191 24.77 18.44 -5.20
CA SER A 191 23.76 18.80 -4.19
C SER A 191 23.28 17.63 -3.34
N GLU A 192 23.36 16.40 -3.86
CA GLU A 192 22.92 15.18 -3.15
C GLU A 192 23.90 14.74 -2.07
N LYS A 193 25.17 15.18 -2.14
CA LYS A 193 26.24 14.85 -1.18
C LYS A 193 26.43 13.34 -0.97
N ILE A 194 26.18 12.54 -2.01
CA ILE A 194 26.40 11.09 -2.01
C ILE A 194 27.89 10.81 -2.20
N ASN A 195 28.51 10.07 -1.27
CA ASN A 195 29.94 9.80 -1.30
C ASN A 195 30.28 8.56 -2.15
N ILE A 196 30.27 8.74 -3.48
CA ILE A 196 30.56 7.64 -4.42
C ILE A 196 31.97 7.07 -4.22
N GLU A 197 32.98 7.93 -4.05
CA GLU A 197 34.39 7.52 -4.03
C GLU A 197 34.69 6.52 -2.90
N ASN A 198 34.02 6.68 -1.75
CA ASN A 198 34.18 5.76 -0.63
C ASN A 198 33.41 4.45 -0.80
N LEU A 199 32.18 4.51 -1.31
CA LEU A 199 31.26 3.38 -1.27
C LEU A 199 31.28 2.51 -2.52
N LYS A 200 31.61 3.06 -3.69
CA LYS A 200 31.58 2.32 -4.95
C LYS A 200 32.53 1.11 -4.96
N PRO A 201 33.81 1.22 -4.53
CA PRO A 201 34.70 0.05 -4.47
C PRO A 201 34.22 -1.03 -3.48
N ILE A 202 33.58 -0.61 -2.38
CA ILE A 202 33.02 -1.55 -1.40
C ILE A 202 31.79 -2.24 -1.97
N PHE A 203 30.91 -1.51 -2.65
CA PHE A 203 29.73 -2.05 -3.31
C PHE A 203 30.07 -3.06 -4.40
N GLU A 204 31.14 -2.82 -5.16
CA GLU A 204 31.67 -3.78 -6.14
C GLU A 204 32.10 -5.09 -5.45
N LYS A 205 32.85 -5.00 -4.34
CA LYS A 205 33.20 -6.17 -3.51
C LYS A 205 31.97 -6.90 -2.96
N LEU A 206 30.95 -6.18 -2.47
CA LEU A 206 29.69 -6.79 -2.03
C LEU A 206 29.00 -7.54 -3.17
N THR A 207 29.03 -6.97 -4.38
CA THR A 207 28.44 -7.58 -5.58
C THR A 207 29.19 -8.86 -5.97
N GLU A 208 30.51 -8.89 -5.82
CA GLU A 208 31.31 -10.10 -5.99
C GLU A 208 30.98 -11.17 -4.94
N LEU A 209 30.85 -10.80 -3.66
CA LEU A 209 30.44 -11.71 -2.59
C LEU A 209 29.07 -12.33 -2.88
N LYS A 210 28.11 -11.51 -3.33
CA LYS A 210 26.78 -11.99 -3.77
C LYS A 210 26.88 -13.03 -4.88
N LYS A 211 27.77 -12.83 -5.86
CA LYS A 211 27.96 -13.76 -6.99
C LYS A 211 28.59 -15.09 -6.56
N LYS A 212 29.57 -15.05 -5.66
CA LYS A 212 30.22 -16.26 -5.12
C LYS A 212 29.28 -17.07 -4.24
N ASN A 213 28.52 -16.38 -3.37
CA ASN A 213 27.56 -16.95 -2.43
C ASN A 213 28.11 -18.10 -1.56
N ASN A 214 29.34 -17.95 -1.05
CA ASN A 214 30.03 -18.94 -0.20
C ASN A 214 29.54 -18.98 1.26
N PHE A 215 28.36 -18.44 1.55
CA PHE A 215 27.83 -18.41 2.91
C PHE A 215 27.13 -19.73 3.25
N SER A 216 27.11 -20.08 4.54
CA SER A 216 26.41 -21.27 5.02
C SER A 216 25.54 -20.94 6.23
N ALA A 217 24.44 -21.66 6.35
CA ALA A 217 23.52 -21.54 7.47
C ALA A 217 23.09 -22.92 7.96
N LYS A 218 23.00 -23.08 9.28
CA LYS A 218 22.42 -24.27 9.93
C LYS A 218 21.19 -23.86 10.74
N THR A 219 20.19 -24.71 10.77
CA THR A 219 19.02 -24.52 11.64
C THR A 219 19.39 -24.79 13.10
N LYS A 220 18.80 -24.01 14.00
CA LYS A 220 18.83 -24.24 15.45
C LYS A 220 17.57 -24.94 15.90
N GLU A 221 17.62 -25.53 17.09
CA GLU A 221 16.41 -25.94 17.79
C GLU A 221 15.54 -24.71 18.08
N LEU A 222 14.27 -24.78 17.66
CA LEU A 222 13.33 -23.69 17.83
C LEU A 222 12.74 -23.70 19.23
N THR A 223 12.89 -22.58 19.94
CA THR A 223 12.23 -22.37 21.23
C THR A 223 10.70 -22.30 21.07
N ASP A 224 9.97 -22.58 22.15
CA ASP A 224 8.50 -22.51 22.13
C ASP A 224 7.98 -21.10 21.85
N GLU A 225 8.72 -20.07 22.24
CA GLU A 225 8.39 -18.67 21.95
C GLU A 225 8.44 -18.37 20.44
N ILE A 226 9.46 -18.87 19.74
CA ILE A 226 9.56 -18.73 18.29
C ILE A 226 8.45 -19.53 17.60
N LYS A 227 8.20 -20.77 18.02
CA LYS A 227 7.09 -21.59 17.48
C LYS A 227 5.73 -20.90 17.66
N LYS A 228 5.48 -20.33 18.85
CA LYS A 228 4.27 -19.55 19.14
C LYS A 228 4.16 -18.32 18.21
N SER A 229 5.26 -17.59 18.04
CA SER A 229 5.30 -16.42 17.15
C SER A 229 5.00 -16.79 15.69
N ILE A 230 5.55 -17.90 15.19
CA ILE A 230 5.26 -18.42 13.85
C ILE A 230 3.79 -18.82 13.73
N ASN A 231 3.23 -19.51 14.72
CA ASN A 231 1.82 -19.91 14.70
C ASN A 231 0.87 -18.71 14.79
N GLU A 232 1.26 -17.64 15.47
CA GLU A 232 0.45 -16.43 15.64
C GLU A 232 0.51 -15.52 14.41
N TRP A 233 1.71 -15.25 13.89
CA TRP A 233 1.97 -14.22 12.89
C TRP A 233 2.40 -14.76 11.51
N GLY A 234 2.91 -15.99 11.46
CA GLY A 234 3.60 -16.53 10.29
C GLY A 234 5.09 -16.21 10.29
N ILE A 235 5.90 -17.07 9.66
CA ILE A 235 7.36 -16.95 9.64
C ILE A 235 7.87 -15.66 8.98
N HIS A 236 7.16 -15.18 7.96
CA HIS A 236 7.52 -13.96 7.22
C HIS A 236 7.24 -12.66 7.99
N GLN A 237 6.56 -12.75 9.14
CA GLN A 237 6.18 -11.63 10.00
C GLN A 237 7.03 -11.54 11.28
N LEU A 238 8.04 -12.39 11.41
CA LEU A 238 9.02 -12.31 12.48
C LEU A 238 10.02 -11.17 12.23
N SER A 239 10.54 -10.59 13.31
CA SER A 239 11.63 -9.59 13.22
C SER A 239 12.94 -10.24 12.77
N SER A 240 13.87 -9.42 12.28
CA SER A 240 15.21 -9.90 11.90
C SER A 240 15.97 -10.56 13.07
N SER A 241 15.74 -10.07 14.29
CA SER A 241 16.30 -10.67 15.50
C SER A 241 15.73 -12.07 15.79
N GLN A 242 14.41 -12.23 15.67
CA GLN A 242 13.77 -13.54 15.84
C GLN A 242 14.23 -14.54 14.77
N LEU A 243 14.32 -14.10 13.51
CA LEU A 243 14.90 -14.91 12.44
C LEU A 243 16.37 -15.29 12.75
N GLY A 244 17.15 -14.35 13.27
CA GLY A 244 18.54 -14.60 13.71
C GLY A 244 18.68 -15.66 14.79
N LEU A 245 17.69 -15.82 15.67
CA LEU A 245 17.68 -16.87 16.69
C LEU A 245 17.42 -18.27 16.12
N MET A 246 16.89 -18.38 14.89
CA MET A 246 16.56 -19.66 14.26
C MET A 246 17.74 -20.31 13.52
N PHE A 247 18.84 -19.57 13.28
CA PHE A 247 19.94 -20.04 12.45
C PHE A 247 21.33 -19.72 13.03
N ASP A 248 22.29 -20.60 12.74
CA ASP A 248 23.72 -20.32 12.82
C ASP A 248 24.24 -19.95 11.43
N LEU A 249 24.53 -18.67 11.23
CA LEU A 249 24.97 -18.12 9.95
C LEU A 249 26.49 -17.87 9.96
N LYS A 250 27.21 -18.37 8.95
CA LYS A 250 28.64 -18.13 8.74
C LYS A 250 28.88 -17.27 7.49
N THR A 251 29.60 -16.16 7.65
CA THR A 251 29.83 -15.14 6.62
C THR A 251 31.27 -14.61 6.61
N ASP A 252 32.26 -15.49 6.76
CA ASP A 252 33.66 -15.12 7.00
C ASP A 252 34.21 -14.10 5.97
N GLU A 253 33.87 -14.22 4.70
CA GLU A 253 34.31 -13.28 3.65
C GLU A 253 33.76 -11.86 3.85
N PHE A 254 32.50 -11.72 4.27
CA PHE A 254 31.90 -10.42 4.60
C PHE A 254 32.47 -9.86 5.90
N ASP A 255 32.67 -10.72 6.90
CA ASP A 255 33.24 -10.33 8.18
C ASP A 255 34.69 -9.85 8.00
N ASN A 256 35.46 -10.45 7.08
CA ASN A 256 36.80 -9.99 6.73
C ASN A 256 36.78 -8.67 5.96
N LEU A 257 35.82 -8.47 5.04
CA LEU A 257 35.65 -7.18 4.34
C LEU A 257 35.42 -6.03 5.34
N SER A 258 34.64 -6.28 6.40
CA SER A 258 34.37 -5.28 7.44
C SER A 258 35.60 -4.89 8.29
N LYS A 259 36.63 -5.75 8.31
CA LYS A 259 37.89 -5.54 9.04
C LYS A 259 38.99 -4.88 8.21
N ILE A 260 38.80 -4.74 6.89
CA ILE A 260 39.74 -3.99 6.05
C ILE A 260 39.73 -2.56 6.56
N ASP A 261 40.90 -2.09 7.04
CA ASP A 261 41.07 -0.74 7.56
C ASP A 261 40.58 0.28 6.52
N ASN A 262 39.53 1.01 6.87
CA ASN A 262 38.94 1.99 5.97
C ASN A 262 39.72 3.32 5.96
N ASN A 263 41.02 3.32 6.30
CA ASN A 263 41.88 4.51 6.32
C ASN A 263 41.25 5.68 7.11
N GLY A 264 40.72 5.41 8.30
CA GLY A 264 40.04 6.44 9.12
C GLY A 264 38.66 6.91 8.62
N LYS A 265 38.09 6.29 7.57
CA LYS A 265 36.72 6.56 7.12
C LYS A 265 35.69 5.94 8.08
N LYS A 266 34.60 6.66 8.34
CA LYS A 266 33.49 6.22 9.22
C LYS A 266 32.53 5.27 8.48
N ILE A 267 33.05 4.15 7.99
CA ILE A 267 32.26 3.13 7.29
C ILE A 267 31.76 2.08 8.29
N GLU A 268 30.49 1.74 8.19
CA GLU A 268 29.83 0.73 9.03
C GLU A 268 29.28 -0.39 8.15
N PHE A 269 29.47 -1.65 8.57
CA PHE A 269 29.01 -2.85 7.88
C PHE A 269 27.92 -3.52 8.71
N LYS A 270 26.85 -3.99 8.06
CA LYS A 270 25.79 -4.74 8.71
C LYS A 270 25.33 -5.91 7.86
N LYS A 271 25.10 -7.06 8.50
CA LYS A 271 24.47 -8.23 7.91
C LYS A 271 23.20 -8.55 8.67
N THR A 272 22.12 -8.84 7.96
CA THR A 272 20.80 -9.05 8.57
C THR A 272 20.02 -10.12 7.83
N ILE A 273 19.47 -11.10 8.55
CA ILE A 273 18.48 -12.04 7.99
C ILE A 273 17.14 -11.32 7.95
N ILE A 274 16.62 -11.08 6.74
CA ILE A 274 15.44 -10.22 6.53
C ILE A 274 14.18 -11.01 6.16
N ASP A 275 14.35 -12.26 5.73
CA ASP A 275 13.27 -13.17 5.36
C ASP A 275 13.81 -14.59 5.16
N ILE A 276 12.89 -15.52 4.90
CA ILE A 276 13.16 -16.91 4.51
C ILE A 276 12.35 -17.21 3.25
N ASP A 277 12.83 -18.12 2.39
CA ASP A 277 12.06 -18.70 1.30
C ASP A 277 12.02 -20.22 1.45
N LEU A 278 10.82 -20.74 1.73
CA LEU A 278 10.52 -22.17 1.79
C LEU A 278 9.79 -22.66 0.53
N THR A 279 9.61 -21.82 -0.49
CA THR A 279 8.72 -22.07 -1.63
C THR A 279 9.45 -22.19 -2.96
N ASP A 280 10.73 -21.83 -3.03
CA ASP A 280 11.52 -21.91 -4.26
C ASP A 280 11.54 -23.34 -4.82
N SER A 281 11.28 -23.47 -6.13
CA SER A 281 11.16 -24.77 -6.80
C SER A 281 12.48 -25.53 -6.95
N SER A 282 13.62 -24.88 -6.75
CA SER A 282 14.95 -25.52 -6.76
C SER A 282 15.30 -26.21 -5.43
N LEU A 283 14.52 -25.96 -4.36
CA LEU A 283 14.77 -26.53 -3.05
C LEU A 283 14.23 -27.96 -2.96
N ALA A 284 15.01 -28.87 -2.38
CA ALA A 284 14.44 -30.11 -1.88
C ALA A 284 13.49 -29.81 -0.70
N TYR A 285 12.66 -30.79 -0.34
CA TYR A 285 11.60 -30.56 0.64
C TYR A 285 12.14 -30.16 2.02
N ASN A 286 13.27 -30.72 2.46
CA ASN A 286 13.93 -30.41 3.74
C ASN A 286 14.88 -29.20 3.67
N GLN A 287 14.72 -28.33 2.67
CA GLN A 287 15.61 -27.21 2.41
C GLN A 287 14.86 -25.87 2.37
N GLY A 288 15.59 -24.81 2.66
CA GLY A 288 15.14 -23.42 2.55
C GLY A 288 16.26 -22.49 2.12
N PHE A 289 15.90 -21.25 1.78
CA PHE A 289 16.85 -20.15 1.63
C PHE A 289 16.63 -19.09 2.70
N LEU A 290 17.70 -18.58 3.29
CA LEU A 290 17.69 -17.36 4.08
C LEU A 290 17.92 -16.17 3.16
N LYS A 291 17.07 -15.15 3.25
CA LYS A 291 17.29 -13.87 2.60
C LYS A 291 18.23 -13.05 3.50
N LEU A 292 19.48 -12.93 3.10
CA LEU A 292 20.51 -12.19 3.83
C LEU A 292 20.78 -10.85 3.14
N ARG A 293 20.60 -9.75 3.88
CA ARG A 293 20.99 -8.40 3.47
C ARG A 293 22.39 -8.09 3.96
N LEU A 294 23.26 -7.67 3.05
CA LEU A 294 24.60 -7.15 3.33
C LEU A 294 24.61 -5.66 3.00
N GLY A 295 24.71 -4.82 4.03
CA GLY A 295 24.65 -3.37 3.93
C GLY A 295 25.94 -2.70 4.38
N VAL A 296 26.24 -1.56 3.77
CA VAL A 296 27.34 -0.68 4.14
C VAL A 296 26.85 0.76 4.18
N ARG A 297 27.28 1.51 5.20
CA ARG A 297 26.93 2.90 5.43
C ARG A 297 28.18 3.76 5.59
N ASP A 298 28.24 4.87 4.86
CA ASP A 298 29.22 5.94 5.10
C ASP A 298 28.60 7.01 6.02
N ASN A 299 29.15 7.11 7.24
CA ASN A 299 28.75 8.07 8.26
C ASN A 299 29.57 9.38 8.22
N ALA A 300 30.29 9.68 7.13
CA ALA A 300 30.98 10.96 6.96
C ALA A 300 30.02 12.17 7.10
N ASN A 301 28.78 12.04 6.62
CA ASN A 301 27.70 13.00 6.85
C ASN A 301 26.64 12.41 7.77
N VAL A 302 26.74 12.71 9.07
CA VAL A 302 25.84 12.20 10.11
C VAL A 302 24.35 12.54 9.86
N LYS A 303 24.06 13.65 9.15
CA LYS A 303 22.67 14.05 8.89
C LYS A 303 22.03 13.27 7.74
N ASN A 304 22.80 12.94 6.72
CA ASN A 304 22.37 12.20 5.54
C ASN A 304 23.43 11.15 5.21
N PRO A 305 23.50 10.03 5.95
CA PRO A 305 24.42 8.96 5.63
C PRO A 305 24.09 8.39 4.25
N THR A 306 25.13 7.99 3.53
CA THR A 306 24.97 7.29 2.25
C THR A 306 25.07 5.79 2.51
N GLU A 307 24.22 5.01 1.86
CA GLU A 307 24.13 3.57 2.06
C GLU A 307 24.09 2.82 0.73
N VAL A 308 24.72 1.66 0.73
CA VAL A 308 24.73 0.69 -0.37
C VAL A 308 24.58 -0.71 0.19
N GLY A 309 23.94 -1.60 -0.55
CA GLY A 309 23.80 -2.98 -0.09
C GLY A 309 23.26 -3.92 -1.15
N VAL A 310 23.52 -5.21 -0.89
CA VAL A 310 23.12 -6.31 -1.76
C VAL A 310 22.36 -7.36 -0.94
N THR A 311 21.47 -8.06 -1.62
CA THR A 311 20.76 -9.21 -1.05
C THR A 311 21.32 -10.49 -1.64
N THR A 312 21.58 -11.48 -0.80
CA THR A 312 21.97 -12.84 -1.19
C THR A 312 21.06 -13.88 -0.54
N TRP A 313 21.02 -15.08 -1.10
CA TRP A 313 20.21 -16.19 -0.64
C TRP A 313 21.10 -17.32 -0.13
N VAL A 314 21.05 -17.61 1.17
CA VAL A 314 21.90 -18.62 1.80
C VAL A 314 21.09 -19.89 2.03
N LYS A 315 21.53 -21.01 1.45
CA LYS A 315 20.83 -22.29 1.59
C LYS A 315 21.01 -22.86 2.99
N PHE A 316 19.96 -23.46 3.52
CA PHE A 316 20.00 -24.24 4.76
C PHE A 316 19.16 -25.51 4.65
N ASP A 317 19.49 -26.48 5.49
CA ASP A 317 18.74 -27.72 5.67
C ASP A 317 18.06 -27.75 7.05
N PHE A 318 16.95 -28.46 7.14
CA PHE A 318 16.26 -28.78 8.40
C PHE A 318 15.97 -30.28 8.48
N ASP A 319 15.72 -30.78 9.70
CA ASP A 319 15.35 -32.18 9.89
C ASP A 319 13.93 -32.44 9.34
N ILE A 320 13.82 -33.33 8.36
CA ILE A 320 12.53 -33.71 7.76
C ILE A 320 11.62 -34.46 8.75
N ASN A 321 12.19 -35.05 9.81
CA ASN A 321 11.46 -35.72 10.86
C ASN A 321 10.92 -34.75 11.92
N ASP A 322 11.41 -33.51 11.95
CA ASP A 322 10.81 -32.46 12.77
C ASP A 322 9.44 -32.08 12.20
N LEU A 323 8.39 -32.52 12.89
CA LEU A 323 7.00 -32.31 12.48
C LEU A 323 6.64 -30.82 12.36
N PHE A 324 7.27 -29.94 13.15
CA PHE A 324 7.02 -28.51 13.06
C PHE A 324 7.57 -27.94 11.75
N TRP A 325 8.83 -28.19 11.43
CA TRP A 325 9.44 -27.75 10.17
C TRP A 325 8.73 -28.36 8.95
N LYS A 326 8.35 -29.63 9.03
CA LYS A 326 7.57 -30.32 8.00
C LYS A 326 6.23 -29.64 7.72
N LYS A 327 5.45 -29.35 8.78
CA LYS A 327 4.16 -28.64 8.66
C LYS A 327 4.33 -27.21 8.20
N LEU A 328 5.35 -26.50 8.68
CA LEU A 328 5.67 -25.14 8.26
C LEU A 328 6.01 -25.09 6.77
N LYS A 329 6.87 -25.99 6.27
CA LYS A 329 7.18 -26.12 4.84
C LYS A 329 5.91 -26.37 4.00
N LEU A 330 5.02 -27.26 4.43
CA LEU A 330 3.75 -27.49 3.73
C LEU A 330 2.85 -26.26 3.74
N SER A 331 2.76 -25.56 4.88
CA SER A 331 2.00 -24.31 4.97
C SER A 331 2.50 -23.30 3.95
N GLU A 332 3.81 -23.09 3.83
CA GLU A 332 4.35 -22.12 2.86
C GLU A 332 4.18 -22.57 1.40
N LEU A 333 4.28 -23.87 1.13
CA LEU A 333 4.09 -24.42 -0.22
C LEU A 333 2.63 -24.36 -0.71
N ILE A 334 1.66 -24.30 0.21
CA ILE A 334 0.22 -24.25 -0.10
C ILE A 334 -0.29 -22.83 0.11
N LYS A 335 -0.62 -22.15 -0.98
CA LYS A 335 -1.32 -20.86 -0.97
C LYS A 335 -2.83 -21.10 -1.01
N ILE A 336 -3.57 -20.40 -0.18
CA ILE A 336 -5.03 -20.35 -0.22
C ILE A 336 -5.40 -18.90 -0.37
N ASN A 337 -6.08 -18.59 -1.47
CA ASN A 337 -6.59 -17.26 -1.74
C ASN A 337 -8.10 -17.32 -1.94
N THR A 338 -8.74 -16.17 -1.85
CA THR A 338 -10.11 -15.98 -2.32
C THR A 338 -10.16 -15.68 -3.82
N ILE A 339 -11.32 -15.90 -4.44
CA ILE A 339 -11.54 -15.75 -5.89
C ILE A 339 -12.21 -14.41 -6.23
N LYS A 340 -13.25 -14.03 -5.47
CA LYS A 340 -14.15 -12.92 -5.82
C LYS A 340 -13.65 -11.56 -5.32
N TYR A 341 -13.33 -11.48 -4.03
CA TYR A 341 -12.76 -10.32 -3.38
C TYR A 341 -11.49 -10.75 -2.66
N SER A 342 -10.54 -9.84 -2.42
CA SER A 342 -9.37 -10.14 -1.59
C SER A 342 -9.80 -10.56 -0.18
N GLU A 343 -8.90 -11.15 0.60
CA GLU A 343 -9.17 -11.51 1.99
C GLU A 343 -9.51 -10.27 2.83
N ASN A 344 -9.00 -9.10 2.46
CA ASN A 344 -9.34 -7.83 3.11
C ASN A 344 -10.82 -7.46 2.98
N ASN A 345 -11.48 -7.93 1.91
CA ASN A 345 -12.85 -7.58 1.57
C ASN A 345 -13.75 -8.82 1.48
N THR A 346 -13.44 -9.88 2.22
CA THR A 346 -14.26 -11.10 2.29
C THR A 346 -14.84 -11.26 3.69
N ASP A 347 -16.14 -11.55 3.79
CA ASP A 347 -16.76 -12.01 5.03
C ASP A 347 -16.51 -13.51 5.24
N PHE A 348 -15.67 -13.82 6.23
CA PHE A 348 -15.26 -15.18 6.57
C PHE A 348 -16.28 -15.95 7.39
N THR A 349 -17.28 -15.30 7.99
CA THR A 349 -18.36 -16.02 8.71
C THR A 349 -19.25 -16.82 7.75
N ASN A 350 -19.28 -16.41 6.48
CA ASN A 350 -20.08 -17.01 5.41
C ASN A 350 -19.21 -17.62 4.29
N LEU A 351 -17.92 -17.89 4.55
CA LEU A 351 -17.01 -18.43 3.56
C LEU A 351 -17.46 -19.81 3.08
N LYS A 352 -17.49 -19.98 1.76
CA LYS A 352 -17.83 -21.23 1.08
C LYS A 352 -16.66 -21.70 0.23
N ASN A 353 -16.66 -23.01 -0.05
CA ASN A 353 -15.62 -23.65 -0.85
C ASN A 353 -15.48 -23.02 -2.25
N ASP A 354 -16.57 -22.62 -2.88
CA ASP A 354 -16.58 -22.04 -4.23
C ASP A 354 -15.87 -20.68 -4.37
N ASN A 355 -15.56 -20.02 -3.25
CA ASN A 355 -14.75 -18.81 -3.21
C ASN A 355 -13.25 -19.10 -2.96
N LEU A 356 -12.86 -20.36 -2.78
CA LEU A 356 -11.48 -20.74 -2.48
C LEU A 356 -10.70 -21.14 -3.73
N LEU A 357 -9.49 -20.59 -3.81
CA LEU A 357 -8.45 -20.95 -4.76
C LEU A 357 -7.22 -21.48 -4.01
N ILE A 358 -6.99 -22.79 -4.10
CA ILE A 358 -5.89 -23.49 -3.44
C ILE A 358 -4.84 -23.87 -4.46
N LYS A 359 -3.59 -23.61 -4.08
CA LYS A 359 -2.48 -23.46 -5.00
C LYS A 359 -1.21 -24.04 -4.41
N ALA A 360 -0.61 -25.03 -5.06
CA ALA A 360 0.65 -25.60 -4.59
C ALA A 360 1.61 -25.92 -5.75
N LYS A 361 2.90 -25.60 -5.57
CA LYS A 361 3.97 -25.89 -6.54
C LYS A 361 5.03 -26.76 -5.87
N SER A 362 4.70 -28.03 -5.61
CA SER A 362 5.63 -29.02 -5.09
C SER A 362 5.26 -30.44 -5.53
N ASN A 363 6.23 -31.13 -6.12
CA ASN A 363 6.09 -32.56 -6.44
C ASN A 363 6.02 -33.44 -5.19
N PHE A 364 6.24 -32.89 -3.99
CA PHE A 364 6.04 -33.63 -2.74
C PHE A 364 4.54 -33.81 -2.41
N ILE A 365 3.69 -32.89 -2.88
CA ILE A 365 2.25 -32.89 -2.62
C ILE A 365 1.53 -33.63 -3.75
N LYS A 366 0.90 -34.76 -3.41
CA LYS A 366 0.13 -35.59 -4.35
C LYS A 366 -1.30 -35.10 -4.49
N SER A 367 -1.96 -34.77 -3.38
CA SER A 367 -3.30 -34.17 -3.40
C SER A 367 -3.56 -33.30 -2.18
N ILE A 368 -4.51 -32.37 -2.32
CA ILE A 368 -5.03 -31.53 -1.24
C ILE A 368 -6.56 -31.66 -1.26
N LYS A 369 -7.17 -31.80 -0.08
CA LYS A 369 -8.62 -31.76 0.11
C LYS A 369 -8.97 -30.81 1.25
N VAL A 370 -9.97 -29.96 1.07
CA VAL A 370 -10.55 -29.17 2.16
C VAL A 370 -11.48 -30.08 2.96
N LYS A 371 -11.12 -30.43 4.20
CA LYS A 371 -11.99 -31.21 5.08
C LYS A 371 -13.08 -30.37 5.69
N SER A 372 -12.72 -29.18 6.16
CA SER A 372 -13.65 -28.25 6.80
C SER A 372 -13.10 -26.83 6.76
N ILE A 373 -14.04 -25.88 6.78
CA ILE A 373 -13.79 -24.47 7.07
C ILE A 373 -14.27 -24.25 8.52
N ASP A 374 -13.48 -23.56 9.33
CA ASP A 374 -13.80 -23.28 10.71
C ASP A 374 -15.02 -22.36 10.79
N LYS A 375 -15.96 -22.69 11.68
CA LYS A 375 -17.02 -21.77 12.07
C LYS A 375 -16.42 -20.68 12.96
N THR A 376 -16.65 -19.43 12.59
CA THR A 376 -16.04 -18.26 13.23
C THR A 376 -17.06 -17.16 13.40
N ASN A 377 -16.92 -16.38 14.48
CA ASN A 377 -17.65 -15.12 14.67
C ASN A 377 -16.78 -13.91 14.24
N ASP A 378 -15.49 -14.13 13.98
CA ASP A 378 -14.61 -13.13 13.38
C ASP A 378 -14.85 -13.13 11.86
N TYR A 379 -15.50 -12.07 11.36
CA TYR A 379 -15.84 -11.94 9.95
C TYR A 379 -14.62 -11.64 9.06
N ARG A 380 -13.44 -11.37 9.63
CA ARG A 380 -12.22 -11.05 8.88
C ARG A 380 -11.20 -12.18 8.87
N ASN A 381 -11.45 -13.27 9.62
CA ASN A 381 -10.54 -14.41 9.72
C ASN A 381 -11.27 -15.74 9.85
N SER A 382 -10.70 -16.78 9.25
CA SER A 382 -11.12 -18.17 9.45
C SER A 382 -9.91 -19.11 9.42
N GLY A 383 -10.15 -20.41 9.59
CA GLY A 383 -9.18 -21.47 9.43
C GLY A 383 -9.72 -22.56 8.51
N LEU A 384 -8.81 -23.26 7.85
CA LEU A 384 -9.13 -24.42 7.03
C LEU A 384 -8.36 -25.62 7.55
N LEU A 385 -9.06 -26.75 7.71
CA LEU A 385 -8.43 -28.04 7.88
C LEU A 385 -8.22 -28.67 6.50
N LEU A 386 -6.96 -28.77 6.10
CA LEU A 386 -6.54 -29.46 4.89
C LEU A 386 -6.10 -30.87 5.20
N GLU A 387 -6.55 -31.81 4.37
CA GLU A 387 -5.95 -33.13 4.26
C GLU A 387 -5.02 -33.16 3.06
N ILE A 388 -3.74 -33.45 3.31
CA ILE A 388 -2.68 -33.43 2.31
C ILE A 388 -2.12 -34.84 2.18
N LEU A 389 -2.20 -35.40 0.98
CA LEU A 389 -1.51 -36.63 0.64
C LEU A 389 -0.14 -36.28 0.05
N THR A 390 0.93 -36.80 0.64
CA THR A 390 2.32 -36.63 0.20
C THR A 390 2.79 -37.83 -0.59
N ASN A 391 3.95 -37.70 -1.25
CA ASN A 391 4.61 -38.79 -1.98
C ASN A 391 5.48 -39.69 -1.09
N GLU A 392 5.40 -39.57 0.23
CA GLU A 392 6.11 -40.46 1.14
C GLU A 392 5.53 -41.87 1.12
N ALA A 393 6.38 -42.87 1.42
CA ALA A 393 5.96 -44.26 1.53
C ALA A 393 5.18 -44.54 2.83
N THR A 394 5.54 -43.86 3.93
CA THR A 394 4.91 -43.98 5.25
C THR A 394 4.53 -42.60 5.77
N ASN A 395 3.50 -42.51 6.63
CA ASN A 395 2.98 -41.25 7.17
C ASN A 395 2.65 -40.20 6.08
N ASN A 396 2.13 -40.68 4.95
CA ASN A 396 1.89 -39.87 3.76
C ASN A 396 0.64 -38.99 3.85
N LEU A 397 -0.18 -39.14 4.89
CA LEU A 397 -1.35 -38.32 5.11
C LEU A 397 -1.10 -37.32 6.24
N ILE A 398 -1.21 -36.03 5.94
CA ILE A 398 -0.97 -34.95 6.89
C ILE A 398 -2.20 -34.06 6.96
N ASN A 399 -2.71 -33.86 8.18
CA ASN A 399 -3.71 -32.83 8.44
C ASN A 399 -2.98 -31.52 8.79
N LEU A 400 -3.25 -30.47 8.02
CA LEU A 400 -2.69 -29.14 8.20
C LEU A 400 -3.81 -28.14 8.45
N HIS A 401 -3.75 -27.44 9.57
CA HIS A 401 -4.61 -26.30 9.82
C HIS A 401 -3.94 -25.04 9.26
N LYS A 402 -4.64 -24.29 8.41
CA LYS A 402 -4.13 -23.06 7.79
C LYS A 402 -5.10 -21.91 8.07
N LYS A 403 -4.57 -20.84 8.65
CA LYS A 403 -5.32 -19.59 8.86
C LYS A 403 -5.46 -18.85 7.52
N ILE A 404 -6.62 -18.22 7.33
CA ILE A 404 -6.93 -17.33 6.22
C ILE A 404 -7.59 -16.06 6.76
N GLY A 405 -7.36 -14.92 6.09
CA GLY A 405 -7.90 -13.64 6.50
C GLY A 405 -6.81 -12.59 6.68
N VAL A 406 -7.15 -11.53 7.40
CA VAL A 406 -6.29 -10.35 7.56
C VAL A 406 -5.40 -10.40 8.81
N GLY A 407 -5.56 -11.43 9.65
CA GLY A 407 -4.95 -11.53 10.98
C GLY A 407 -5.56 -10.52 11.95
N LYS A 408 -4.74 -9.92 12.82
CA LYS A 408 -5.22 -8.89 13.76
C LYS A 408 -5.53 -7.58 13.03
N TYR A 409 -6.62 -6.92 13.40
CA TYR A 409 -7.08 -5.68 12.75
C TYR A 409 -7.82 -4.76 13.73
N THR A 410 -8.14 -3.57 13.25
CA THR A 410 -9.13 -2.68 13.86
C THR A 410 -10.09 -2.11 12.82
N GLU A 411 -11.22 -1.59 13.30
CA GLU A 411 -12.24 -0.93 12.50
C GLU A 411 -12.13 0.58 12.68
N LEU A 412 -12.50 1.32 11.63
CA LEU A 412 -12.60 2.78 11.64
C LEU A 412 -14.02 3.25 12.00
N TYR A 413 -15.02 2.44 11.66
CA TYR A 413 -16.43 2.65 11.91
C TYR A 413 -16.96 1.57 12.86
N GLU A 414 -18.21 1.68 13.28
CA GLU A 414 -18.83 0.68 14.14
C GLU A 414 -18.84 -0.72 13.49
N HIS A 415 -18.69 -1.75 14.32
CA HIS A 415 -18.51 -3.14 13.89
C HIS A 415 -19.57 -3.63 12.90
N GLU A 416 -20.85 -3.43 13.23
CA GLU A 416 -21.96 -3.87 12.38
C GLU A 416 -21.97 -3.14 11.03
N PHE A 417 -21.70 -1.83 11.02
CA PHE A 417 -21.59 -1.08 9.76
C PHE A 417 -20.42 -1.59 8.92
N PHE A 418 -19.25 -1.77 9.54
CA PHE A 418 -18.06 -2.23 8.84
C PHE A 418 -18.24 -3.64 8.25
N LYS A 419 -18.81 -4.56 9.03
CA LYS A 419 -19.09 -5.94 8.60
C LYS A 419 -20.06 -5.97 7.41
N ASN A 420 -21.15 -5.20 7.48
CA ASN A 420 -22.14 -5.15 6.40
C ASN A 420 -21.59 -4.52 5.11
N ASN A 421 -20.53 -3.74 5.19
CA ASN A 421 -19.93 -3.02 4.06
C ASN A 421 -18.51 -3.49 3.71
N ILE A 422 -18.13 -4.71 4.12
CA ILE A 422 -16.75 -5.23 3.94
C ILE A 422 -16.36 -5.42 2.46
N HIS A 423 -17.35 -5.56 1.57
CA HIS A 423 -17.16 -5.58 0.12
C HIS A 423 -16.85 -4.17 -0.39
N THR A 424 -15.63 -3.69 -0.16
CA THR A 424 -15.25 -2.30 -0.42
C THR A 424 -14.16 -2.21 -1.49
N PRO A 425 -14.53 -2.00 -2.77
CA PRO A 425 -13.55 -1.69 -3.80
C PRO A 425 -12.73 -0.44 -3.43
N ASN A 426 -11.46 -0.40 -3.83
CA ASN A 426 -10.67 0.81 -3.75
C ASN A 426 -11.15 1.85 -4.78
N PHE A 427 -11.34 3.09 -4.34
CA PHE A 427 -11.74 4.18 -5.24
C PHE A 427 -10.50 4.91 -5.77
N ALA A 428 -10.23 4.79 -7.07
CA ALA A 428 -9.11 5.46 -7.71
C ALA A 428 -9.49 6.87 -8.17
N THR A 429 -8.81 7.87 -7.62
CA THR A 429 -9.04 9.31 -7.89
C THR A 429 -8.01 9.94 -8.82
N ASP A 430 -7.19 9.13 -9.47
CA ASP A 430 -6.07 9.65 -10.25
C ASP A 430 -6.57 10.56 -11.38
N ARG A 431 -5.91 11.72 -11.54
CA ARG A 431 -6.19 12.72 -12.58
C ARG A 431 -7.56 13.41 -12.51
N LEU A 432 -8.26 13.32 -11.39
CA LEU A 432 -9.38 14.24 -11.13
C LEU A 432 -8.84 15.67 -10.98
N THR A 433 -9.52 16.63 -11.60
CA THR A 433 -9.30 18.08 -11.38
C THR A 433 -10.37 18.64 -10.44
N GLN A 434 -10.19 19.87 -9.94
CA GLN A 434 -11.18 20.46 -9.01
C GLN A 434 -12.55 20.60 -9.68
N GLU A 435 -12.56 20.87 -10.99
CA GLU A 435 -13.76 20.99 -11.81
C GLU A 435 -14.53 19.66 -11.89
N ASN A 436 -13.81 18.52 -11.88
CA ASN A 436 -14.43 17.20 -11.87
C ASN A 436 -15.19 16.90 -10.56
N LEU A 437 -14.77 17.48 -9.43
CA LEU A 437 -15.34 17.15 -8.12
C LEU A 437 -16.84 17.45 -8.01
N LYS A 438 -17.31 18.50 -8.70
CA LYS A 438 -18.72 18.90 -8.70
C LYS A 438 -19.63 17.90 -9.42
N SER A 439 -19.07 17.06 -10.28
CA SER A 439 -19.81 16.12 -11.13
C SER A 439 -19.75 14.68 -10.62
N ILE A 440 -19.06 14.43 -9.51
CA ILE A 440 -18.96 13.09 -8.93
C ILE A 440 -20.22 12.82 -8.12
N ASN A 441 -21.00 11.85 -8.56
CA ASN A 441 -22.17 11.39 -7.85
C ASN A 441 -21.81 10.23 -6.91
N LYS A 442 -22.65 10.01 -5.90
CA LYS A 442 -22.52 8.96 -4.89
C LYS A 442 -23.19 7.63 -5.32
N ASP A 443 -23.61 7.46 -6.57
CA ASP A 443 -24.32 6.25 -7.03
C ASP A 443 -23.43 5.01 -7.01
N PHE A 444 -22.11 5.17 -6.93
CA PHE A 444 -21.20 4.04 -6.77
C PHE A 444 -21.45 3.24 -5.47
N PHE A 445 -22.03 3.84 -4.41
CA PHE A 445 -22.47 3.09 -3.24
C PHE A 445 -23.51 2.02 -3.61
N ARG A 446 -24.49 2.40 -4.45
CA ARG A 446 -25.52 1.46 -4.96
C ARG A 446 -24.94 0.50 -5.99
N GLN A 447 -24.03 0.99 -6.83
CA GLN A 447 -23.40 0.17 -7.85
C GLN A 447 -22.67 -1.01 -7.19
N PHE A 448 -21.84 -0.79 -6.18
CA PHE A 448 -21.02 -1.84 -5.58
C PHE A 448 -21.64 -2.51 -4.33
N ASP A 449 -22.89 -2.18 -3.99
CA ASP A 449 -23.59 -2.72 -2.81
C ASP A 449 -22.77 -2.58 -1.51
N SER A 450 -22.21 -1.38 -1.32
CA SER A 450 -21.42 -1.03 -0.15
C SER A 450 -21.54 0.45 0.13
N GLU A 451 -21.72 0.79 1.40
CA GLU A 451 -21.71 2.15 1.95
C GLU A 451 -20.31 2.60 2.42
N MET A 452 -19.25 1.82 2.14
CA MET A 452 -17.88 2.10 2.58
C MET A 452 -16.86 1.94 1.45
N PHE A 453 -15.97 2.91 1.28
CA PHE A 453 -14.85 2.87 0.32
C PHE A 453 -13.55 3.36 0.96
N SER A 454 -12.38 2.90 0.49
CA SER A 454 -11.07 3.39 0.94
C SER A 454 -10.10 3.61 -0.21
N GLY A 455 -9.20 4.58 -0.09
CA GLY A 455 -8.24 4.89 -1.14
C GLY A 455 -7.45 6.18 -0.91
N GLY A 456 -6.44 6.39 -1.74
CA GLY A 456 -5.72 7.66 -1.84
C GLY A 456 -4.32 7.69 -1.25
N TYR A 457 -3.91 6.81 -0.33
CA TYR A 457 -2.55 6.83 0.21
C TYR A 457 -1.49 6.70 -0.89
N ALA A 458 -0.49 7.59 -0.84
CA ALA A 458 0.61 7.69 -1.80
C ALA A 458 0.18 8.03 -3.24
N ARG A 459 -1.05 8.53 -3.43
CA ARG A 459 -1.55 8.97 -4.74
C ARG A 459 -1.32 10.46 -4.96
N SER A 460 -0.88 10.78 -6.16
CA SER A 460 -0.77 12.16 -6.62
C SER A 460 -2.14 12.69 -7.05
N ARG A 461 -2.51 13.89 -6.60
CA ARG A 461 -3.81 14.52 -6.85
C ARG A 461 -3.66 15.87 -7.54
N GLY A 462 -4.62 16.19 -8.42
CA GLY A 462 -4.71 17.45 -9.16
C GLY A 462 -5.82 18.40 -8.68
N PHE A 463 -6.74 17.94 -7.84
CA PHE A 463 -8.05 18.60 -7.63
C PHE A 463 -8.20 19.54 -6.43
N TYR A 464 -7.13 19.86 -5.70
CA TYR A 464 -7.18 20.82 -4.58
C TYR A 464 -6.85 22.27 -4.98
N SER A 465 -6.94 22.58 -6.28
CA SER A 465 -6.70 23.91 -6.82
C SER A 465 -7.30 24.03 -8.22
N GLU A 466 -7.95 25.17 -8.50
CA GLU A 466 -8.60 25.42 -9.79
C GLU A 466 -7.56 25.46 -10.91
N LYS A 467 -7.94 24.98 -12.10
CA LYS A 467 -7.10 25.03 -13.32
C LYS A 467 -5.76 24.28 -13.21
N VAL A 468 -5.58 23.45 -12.18
CA VAL A 468 -4.38 22.64 -12.01
C VAL A 468 -4.49 21.37 -12.85
N LYS A 469 -3.65 21.31 -13.89
CA LYS A 469 -3.53 20.14 -14.79
C LYS A 469 -2.43 19.17 -14.36
N THR A 470 -1.43 19.65 -13.63
CA THR A 470 -0.32 18.86 -13.10
C THR A 470 -0.66 18.33 -11.70
N PRO A 471 -0.55 17.03 -11.42
CA PRO A 471 -0.69 16.52 -10.05
C PRO A 471 0.40 17.11 -9.15
N LYS A 472 0.03 18.10 -8.32
CA LYS A 472 0.94 18.85 -7.45
C LYS A 472 0.76 18.55 -5.95
N PHE A 473 -0.13 17.63 -5.62
CA PHE A 473 -0.43 17.21 -4.26
C PHE A 473 -0.13 15.73 -4.07
N MET A 474 0.66 15.38 -3.05
CA MET A 474 0.80 14.00 -2.58
C MET A 474 -0.17 13.79 -1.42
N HIS A 475 -1.02 12.78 -1.53
CA HIS A 475 -1.96 12.43 -0.49
C HIS A 475 -1.29 11.58 0.59
N ILE A 476 -1.30 12.09 1.82
CA ILE A 476 -0.45 11.56 2.91
C ILE A 476 -1.18 10.54 3.78
N GLY A 477 -2.49 10.67 3.89
CA GLY A 477 -3.36 9.70 4.55
C GLY A 477 -4.08 8.79 3.57
N GLU A 478 -5.01 8.02 4.11
CA GLU A 478 -6.02 7.29 3.35
C GLU A 478 -7.38 7.96 3.63
N ASP A 479 -8.17 8.13 2.58
CA ASP A 479 -9.55 8.57 2.71
C ASP A 479 -10.43 7.33 2.85
N TYR A 480 -11.29 7.35 3.86
CA TYR A 480 -12.31 6.33 4.09
C TYR A 480 -13.67 6.98 3.89
N ILE A 481 -14.30 6.70 2.76
CA ILE A 481 -15.60 7.24 2.38
C ILE A 481 -16.70 6.42 3.05
N ALA A 482 -17.69 7.10 3.63
CA ALA A 482 -18.94 6.50 4.05
C ALA A 482 -20.10 7.48 3.92
N LYS A 483 -21.28 7.12 4.43
CA LYS A 483 -22.42 8.04 4.50
C LYS A 483 -22.18 9.17 5.50
N ASP A 484 -22.90 10.27 5.28
CA ASP A 484 -22.78 11.47 6.10
C ASP A 484 -23.09 11.14 7.58
N PHE A 485 -22.28 11.69 8.49
CA PHE A 485 -22.37 11.47 9.94
C PHE A 485 -22.19 10.02 10.41
N GLU A 486 -21.58 9.14 9.60
CA GLU A 486 -21.20 7.81 10.06
C GLU A 486 -20.26 7.92 11.28
N PRO A 487 -20.50 7.14 12.36
CA PRO A 487 -19.69 7.23 13.58
C PRO A 487 -18.28 6.68 13.37
N VAL A 488 -17.27 7.50 13.69
CA VAL A 488 -15.86 7.10 13.69
C VAL A 488 -15.48 6.60 15.07
N VAL A 489 -14.86 5.43 15.14
CA VAL A 489 -14.48 4.76 16.40
C VAL A 489 -12.97 4.77 16.63
N MET A 490 -12.57 4.66 17.90
CA MET A 490 -11.18 4.58 18.31
C MET A 490 -10.54 3.24 17.87
N PRO A 491 -9.40 3.23 17.16
CA PRO A 491 -8.80 2.00 16.63
C PRO A 491 -8.10 1.12 17.69
N TYR A 492 -7.56 1.73 18.73
CA TYR A 492 -6.88 1.03 19.82
C TYR A 492 -7.14 1.76 21.13
N ASP A 493 -6.94 1.09 22.25
CA ASP A 493 -6.91 1.78 23.54
C ASP A 493 -5.84 2.89 23.51
N GLY A 494 -6.19 4.08 23.98
CA GLY A 494 -5.29 5.23 23.95
C GLY A 494 -5.97 6.52 24.38
N GLN A 495 -5.46 7.64 23.90
CA GLN A 495 -5.86 8.97 24.35
C GLN A 495 -6.22 9.87 23.17
N ILE A 496 -7.27 10.68 23.30
CA ILE A 496 -7.48 11.85 22.42
C ILE A 496 -6.75 13.04 23.05
N ILE A 497 -5.85 13.65 22.28
CA ILE A 497 -4.97 14.75 22.75
C ILE A 497 -5.32 16.10 22.14
N ALA A 498 -6.11 16.11 21.07
CA ALA A 498 -6.63 17.33 20.45
C ALA A 498 -7.96 17.04 19.75
N ALA A 499 -8.87 18.01 19.83
CA ALA A 499 -10.17 18.01 19.18
C ALA A 499 -10.53 19.45 18.81
N TYR A 500 -10.55 19.76 17.51
CA TYR A 500 -10.80 21.14 17.07
C TYR A 500 -11.31 21.22 15.62
N GLU A 501 -11.92 22.35 15.26
CA GLU A 501 -12.33 22.68 13.89
C GLU A 501 -11.61 23.95 13.43
N LEU A 502 -11.06 23.91 12.20
CA LEU A 502 -10.58 25.10 11.50
C LEU A 502 -11.65 25.57 10.51
N THR A 503 -12.46 26.53 10.93
CA THR A 503 -13.56 27.03 10.10
C THR A 503 -13.01 27.67 8.82
N THR A 504 -13.58 27.29 7.68
CA THR A 504 -13.35 27.95 6.39
C THR A 504 -14.66 28.14 5.67
N LYS A 505 -14.80 29.28 4.98
CA LYS A 505 -15.95 29.55 4.09
C LYS A 505 -15.65 29.17 2.64
N VAL A 506 -14.43 28.71 2.35
CA VAL A 506 -13.96 28.38 1.01
C VAL A 506 -14.18 26.90 0.75
N ALA A 507 -15.06 26.58 -0.20
CA ALA A 507 -15.31 25.20 -0.64
C ALA A 507 -14.01 24.56 -1.20
N PHE A 508 -13.85 23.26 -0.98
CA PHE A 508 -12.69 22.45 -1.40
C PHE A 508 -11.33 22.83 -0.74
N ALA A 509 -11.33 23.78 0.20
CA ALA A 509 -10.13 24.27 0.88
C ALA A 509 -10.10 23.99 2.40
N GLY A 510 -11.11 23.27 2.91
CA GLY A 510 -11.26 22.97 4.34
C GLY A 510 -10.70 21.62 4.74
N VAL A 511 -10.06 21.57 5.91
CA VAL A 511 -9.67 20.32 6.58
C VAL A 511 -10.79 19.81 7.50
N GLY A 512 -11.80 20.65 7.76
CA GLY A 512 -12.93 20.35 8.64
C GLY A 512 -12.51 20.21 10.11
N THR A 513 -13.23 19.37 10.83
CA THR A 513 -12.92 19.01 12.22
C THR A 513 -11.84 17.93 12.28
N VAL A 514 -10.92 18.08 13.23
CA VAL A 514 -9.74 17.26 13.43
C VAL A 514 -9.74 16.68 14.83
N LEU A 515 -9.53 15.37 14.93
CA LEU A 515 -9.16 14.69 16.15
C LEU A 515 -7.75 14.12 16.01
N VAL A 516 -6.95 14.19 17.09
CA VAL A 516 -5.65 13.52 17.17
C VAL A 516 -5.64 12.55 18.33
N ALA A 517 -5.43 11.27 18.02
CA ALA A 517 -5.25 10.19 18.97
C ALA A 517 -3.77 9.90 19.19
N LYS A 518 -3.38 9.67 20.45
CA LYS A 518 -2.11 9.12 20.91
C LYS A 518 -2.34 7.67 21.32
N ILE A 519 -1.63 6.73 20.71
CA ILE A 519 -1.82 5.29 20.93
C ILE A 519 -0.51 4.69 21.41
N PRO A 520 -0.46 4.11 22.62
CA PRO A 520 0.73 3.41 23.11
C PRO A 520 1.15 2.27 22.17
N VAL A 521 2.46 2.10 21.97
CA VAL A 521 3.01 1.04 21.09
C VAL A 521 2.61 -0.36 21.56
N ASP A 522 2.49 -0.56 22.86
CA ASP A 522 2.10 -1.84 23.46
C ASP A 522 0.67 -2.25 23.12
N ASN A 523 -0.20 -1.28 22.80
CA ASN A 523 -1.59 -1.55 22.40
C ASN A 523 -1.71 -1.91 20.91
N LEU A 524 -0.65 -1.73 20.11
CA LEU A 524 -0.67 -2.03 18.68
C LEU A 524 -0.61 -3.53 18.44
N LEU A 525 -1.58 -3.99 17.65
CA LEU A 525 -1.67 -5.38 17.18
C LEU A 525 -0.84 -5.62 15.92
N TRP A 526 0.34 -4.99 15.84
CA TRP A 526 1.30 -5.13 14.74
C TRP A 526 2.23 -6.31 14.97
N SER A 527 2.66 -6.96 13.89
CA SER A 527 3.61 -8.06 13.94
C SER A 527 4.99 -7.60 14.42
N PRO A 528 5.85 -8.52 14.90
CA PRO A 528 7.23 -8.19 15.26
C PRO A 528 7.99 -7.48 14.13
N LYS A 529 7.80 -7.93 12.87
CA LYS A 529 8.41 -7.29 11.68
C LYS A 529 7.86 -5.90 11.42
N GLU A 530 6.55 -5.71 11.52
CA GLU A 530 5.92 -4.40 11.36
C GLU A 530 6.46 -3.41 12.42
N LYS A 531 6.57 -3.84 13.69
CA LYS A 531 7.14 -3.00 14.76
C LYS A 531 8.62 -2.66 14.48
N GLU A 532 9.42 -3.65 14.08
CA GLU A 532 10.84 -3.43 13.74
C GLU A 532 11.01 -2.40 12.61
N ILE A 533 10.31 -2.58 11.49
CA ILE A 533 10.47 -1.74 10.30
C ILE A 533 9.84 -0.36 10.49
N LEU A 534 8.63 -0.30 11.04
CA LEU A 534 7.82 0.91 11.05
C LEU A 534 8.03 1.76 12.29
N LEU A 535 8.38 1.18 13.44
CA LEU A 535 8.59 1.91 14.69
C LEU A 535 10.06 2.09 15.03
N ASN A 536 10.94 1.16 14.60
CA ASN A 536 12.40 1.21 14.76
C ASN A 536 12.83 1.77 16.13
N ASP A 537 12.65 0.95 17.17
CA ASP A 537 12.88 1.24 18.59
C ASP A 537 11.94 2.25 19.26
N ASN A 538 10.99 2.87 18.55
CA ASN A 538 9.93 3.63 19.22
C ASN A 538 9.05 2.70 20.06
N LYS A 539 9.07 2.89 21.38
CA LYS A 539 8.30 2.13 22.37
C LYS A 539 7.25 2.98 23.10
N ASP A 540 7.18 4.28 22.83
CA ASP A 540 6.24 5.17 23.52
C ASP A 540 4.86 5.10 22.85
N CYS A 541 4.70 5.79 21.73
CA CYS A 541 3.40 5.91 21.09
C CYS A 541 3.50 6.19 19.58
N ILE A 542 2.40 5.93 18.90
CA ILE A 542 2.10 6.48 17.57
C ILE A 542 1.01 7.55 17.71
N TYR A 543 0.85 8.38 16.68
CA TYR A 543 -0.31 9.27 16.56
C TYR A 543 -1.14 8.91 15.34
N VAL A 544 -2.45 9.10 15.47
CA VAL A 544 -3.41 8.97 14.38
C VAL A 544 -4.25 10.23 14.35
N SER A 545 -4.37 10.90 13.20
CA SER A 545 -5.31 12.00 13.06
C SER A 545 -6.47 11.64 12.15
N PHE A 546 -7.66 12.12 12.52
CA PHE A 546 -8.92 11.96 11.79
C PHE A 546 -9.38 13.35 11.38
N LEU A 547 -9.49 13.58 10.09
CA LEU A 547 -9.87 14.87 9.49
C LEU A 547 -11.26 14.77 8.87
N HIS A 548 -11.81 15.90 8.44
CA HIS A 548 -13.07 15.97 7.71
C HIS A 548 -14.29 15.50 8.53
N LEU A 549 -14.21 15.61 9.85
CA LEU A 549 -15.29 15.26 10.77
C LEU A 549 -16.30 16.42 10.91
N ASP A 550 -17.52 16.08 11.35
CA ASP A 550 -18.57 17.04 11.66
C ASP A 550 -18.30 17.75 12.99
N ALA A 551 -18.24 19.09 12.98
CA ALA A 551 -17.88 19.87 14.16
C ALA A 551 -18.93 19.79 15.27
N GLN A 552 -20.21 19.89 14.91
CA GLN A 552 -21.29 19.96 15.88
C GLN A 552 -21.40 18.66 16.68
N ARG A 553 -21.35 17.51 16.02
CA ARG A 553 -21.46 16.19 16.66
C ARG A 553 -20.15 15.75 17.31
N THR A 554 -19.00 16.07 16.70
CA THR A 554 -17.70 15.61 17.20
C THR A 554 -17.21 16.45 18.38
N LEU A 555 -17.28 17.78 18.32
CA LEU A 555 -16.79 18.65 19.40
C LEU A 555 -17.77 18.75 20.57
N ASN A 556 -19.03 18.30 20.38
CA ASN A 556 -20.03 18.16 21.45
C ASN A 556 -20.39 16.69 21.68
N ASN A 557 -19.39 15.80 21.63
CA ASN A 557 -19.59 14.36 21.78
C ASN A 557 -20.13 14.01 23.18
N LYS A 558 -21.34 13.44 23.21
CA LYS A 558 -22.07 13.07 24.43
C LYS A 558 -21.36 11.97 25.22
N ASN A 559 -20.65 11.05 24.56
CA ASN A 559 -19.93 9.96 25.24
C ASN A 559 -18.82 10.48 26.16
N PHE A 560 -18.35 11.71 25.92
CA PHE A 560 -17.27 12.33 26.68
C PHE A 560 -17.69 13.60 27.43
N ASN A 561 -18.96 14.00 27.34
CA ASN A 561 -19.46 15.28 27.84
C ASN A 561 -18.62 16.47 27.36
N TRP A 562 -18.26 16.47 26.07
CA TRP A 562 -17.50 17.57 25.47
C TRP A 562 -18.40 18.75 25.13
N SER A 563 -17.83 19.95 25.22
CA SER A 563 -18.43 21.19 24.79
C SER A 563 -17.41 22.01 24.03
N THR A 564 -17.84 22.60 22.92
CA THR A 564 -16.98 23.43 22.08
C THR A 564 -16.88 24.87 22.58
N GLU A 565 -15.68 25.45 22.48
CA GLU A 565 -15.40 26.86 22.75
C GLU A 565 -14.70 27.50 21.52
N THR A 566 -14.95 28.79 21.28
CA THR A 566 -14.38 29.52 20.14
C THR A 566 -13.17 30.34 20.57
N PHE A 567 -12.08 30.22 19.81
CA PHE A 567 -10.84 30.97 20.00
C PHE A 567 -10.43 31.69 18.70
N GLU A 568 -9.82 32.86 18.84
CA GLU A 568 -9.24 33.57 17.71
C GLU A 568 -7.85 33.03 17.37
N LEU A 569 -7.66 32.65 16.10
CA LEU A 569 -6.40 32.22 15.52
C LEU A 569 -5.83 33.36 14.65
N GLY A 570 -5.05 34.24 15.25
CA GLY A 570 -4.57 35.45 14.58
C GLY A 570 -5.69 36.49 14.43
N SER A 571 -5.60 37.36 13.42
CA SER A 571 -6.51 38.51 13.29
C SER A 571 -7.83 38.24 12.55
N SER A 572 -8.01 37.06 11.92
CA SER A 572 -9.14 36.84 11.01
C SER A 572 -9.71 35.43 10.95
N ARG A 573 -9.13 34.47 11.69
CA ARG A 573 -9.62 33.09 11.73
C ARG A 573 -10.10 32.72 13.12
N THR A 574 -11.16 31.94 13.19
CA THR A 574 -11.63 31.31 14.42
C THR A 574 -11.28 29.83 14.42
N MET A 575 -11.10 29.28 15.61
CA MET A 575 -10.92 27.86 15.84
C MET A 575 -11.87 27.43 16.95
N HIS A 576 -12.65 26.39 16.69
CA HIS A 576 -13.51 25.79 17.71
C HIS A 576 -12.76 24.63 18.35
N VAL A 577 -12.70 24.56 19.68
CA VAL A 577 -11.89 23.57 20.40
C VAL A 577 -12.67 22.96 21.54
N VAL A 578 -12.33 21.72 21.91
CA VAL A 578 -12.75 21.13 23.19
C VAL A 578 -11.67 21.45 24.22
N LYS A 579 -11.85 22.51 25.01
CA LYS A 579 -10.84 23.03 25.95
C LYS A 579 -10.36 21.99 26.98
N SER A 580 -11.24 21.07 27.39
CA SER A 580 -10.91 20.03 28.36
C SER A 580 -9.95 18.96 27.82
N VAL A 581 -9.75 18.90 26.50
CA VAL A 581 -8.92 17.90 25.83
C VAL A 581 -7.66 18.56 25.28
N THR A 582 -6.54 18.28 25.94
CA THR A 582 -5.22 18.79 25.54
C THR A 582 -4.17 17.69 25.73
N PRO A 583 -2.94 17.83 25.21
CA PRO A 583 -1.86 16.89 25.52
C PRO A 583 -1.52 16.81 27.02
N LYS A 584 -1.84 17.85 27.81
CA LYS A 584 -1.65 17.87 29.27
C LYS A 584 -2.85 17.29 30.03
N THR A 585 -4.02 17.34 29.42
CA THR A 585 -5.29 16.79 29.94
C THR A 585 -5.92 15.89 28.88
N PRO A 586 -5.26 14.79 28.50
CA PRO A 586 -5.76 13.93 27.44
C PRO A 586 -7.02 13.19 27.89
N LYS A 587 -7.88 12.84 26.94
CA LYS A 587 -9.04 11.99 27.20
C LYS A 587 -8.71 10.54 26.92
N GLU A 588 -8.70 9.68 27.94
CA GLU A 588 -8.61 8.22 27.77
C GLU A 588 -9.83 7.67 27.03
N VAL A 589 -9.59 6.80 26.06
CA VAL A 589 -10.60 6.19 25.19
C VAL A 589 -10.26 4.72 24.91
N LYS A 590 -11.26 3.86 25.00
CA LYS A 590 -11.14 2.44 24.67
C LYS A 590 -11.39 2.17 23.19
N LYS A 591 -10.73 1.16 22.63
CA LYS A 591 -10.99 0.66 21.28
C LYS A 591 -12.50 0.47 21.05
N GLY A 592 -12.99 0.87 19.87
CA GLY A 592 -14.40 0.76 19.48
C GLY A 592 -15.31 1.86 20.03
N THR A 593 -14.83 2.75 20.91
CA THR A 593 -15.62 3.90 21.37
C THR A 593 -15.79 4.91 20.24
N ILE A 594 -17.01 5.41 20.02
CA ILE A 594 -17.28 6.49 19.07
C ILE A 594 -16.58 7.78 19.52
N ILE A 595 -15.63 8.25 18.71
CA ILE A 595 -14.82 9.45 18.97
C ILE A 595 -15.30 10.67 18.20
N GLY A 596 -15.96 10.47 17.06
CA GLY A 596 -16.47 11.55 16.22
C GLY A 596 -17.41 11.03 15.15
N TYR A 597 -17.81 11.90 14.24
CA TYR A 597 -18.74 11.60 13.17
C TYR A 597 -18.24 12.21 11.87
N LEU A 598 -18.44 11.53 10.75
CA LEU A 598 -18.05 12.08 9.46
C LEU A 598 -18.78 13.39 9.16
N GLY A 599 -18.06 14.35 8.57
CA GLY A 599 -18.68 15.56 8.02
C GLY A 599 -19.43 15.27 6.74
N ASP A 600 -20.42 16.10 6.45
CA ASP A 600 -21.06 16.19 5.14
C ASP A 600 -20.30 17.15 4.21
N ASN A 601 -20.77 17.35 2.99
CA ASN A 601 -20.12 18.27 2.04
C ASN A 601 -19.93 19.70 2.58
N SER A 602 -20.82 20.16 3.46
CA SER A 602 -20.77 21.50 4.03
C SER A 602 -19.74 21.65 5.15
N SER A 603 -19.49 20.57 5.90
CA SER A 603 -18.65 20.56 7.10
C SER A 603 -17.29 19.89 6.91
N ASN A 604 -17.14 19.08 5.85
CA ASN A 604 -15.91 18.36 5.54
C ASN A 604 -14.94 19.11 4.62
N GLY A 605 -15.24 20.38 4.29
CA GLY A 605 -14.43 21.17 3.37
C GLY A 605 -14.80 21.03 1.89
N GLY A 606 -16.00 20.56 1.55
CA GLY A 606 -16.55 20.57 0.18
C GLY A 606 -16.36 19.29 -0.62
N TRP A 607 -15.88 18.20 -0.01
CA TRP A 607 -15.71 16.90 -0.67
C TRP A 607 -16.84 15.93 -0.31
N MET A 608 -16.80 14.68 -0.80
CA MET A 608 -17.75 13.66 -0.33
C MET A 608 -17.47 13.28 1.12
N SER A 609 -18.46 12.77 1.86
CA SER A 609 -18.26 12.39 3.26
C SER A 609 -17.23 11.28 3.39
N HIS A 610 -16.18 11.56 4.16
CA HIS A 610 -15.08 10.66 4.40
C HIS A 610 -14.32 11.07 5.66
N ALA A 611 -13.67 10.11 6.30
CA ALA A 611 -12.58 10.40 7.24
C ALA A 611 -11.27 10.32 6.46
N HIS A 612 -10.50 11.41 6.46
CA HIS A 612 -9.10 11.31 6.07
C HIS A 612 -8.28 10.95 7.30
N VAL A 613 -7.55 9.84 7.22
CA VAL A 613 -6.76 9.33 8.35
C VAL A 613 -5.28 9.42 8.03
N ASN A 614 -4.52 10.11 8.88
CA ASN A 614 -3.06 10.05 8.86
C ASN A 614 -2.55 9.14 9.97
N LEU A 615 -1.53 8.35 9.67
CA LEU A 615 -0.80 7.54 10.64
C LEU A 615 0.63 8.06 10.77
N PHE A 616 1.00 8.44 11.99
CA PHE A 616 2.33 8.93 12.35
C PHE A 616 2.99 7.92 13.28
N THR A 617 4.03 7.24 12.78
CA THR A 617 4.82 6.28 13.56
C THR A 617 5.58 6.92 14.72
N ASN A 618 5.81 8.23 14.64
CA ASN A 618 6.58 9.03 15.59
C ASN A 618 7.95 8.44 15.96
N ARG A 619 8.56 7.68 15.04
CA ARG A 619 9.89 7.08 15.23
C ARG A 619 10.98 8.15 15.22
N GLU A 620 11.86 8.14 16.21
CA GLU A 620 13.01 9.06 16.21
C GLU A 620 14.03 8.70 15.13
N ASN A 621 14.06 7.43 14.72
CA ASN A 621 14.96 6.91 13.71
C ASN A 621 14.19 6.12 12.66
N TYR A 622 14.57 6.26 11.40
CA TYR A 622 14.16 5.42 10.28
C TYR A 622 15.12 4.24 10.10
N LEU A 623 14.56 3.03 10.00
CA LEU A 623 15.30 1.83 9.64
C LEU A 623 15.36 1.72 8.11
N SER A 624 16.56 1.79 7.53
CA SER A 624 16.74 1.62 6.09
C SER A 624 16.57 0.17 5.65
N GLU A 625 16.47 -0.06 4.33
CA GLU A 625 16.48 -1.43 3.77
C GLU A 625 17.78 -2.20 4.07
N ASN A 626 18.86 -1.48 4.38
CA ASN A 626 20.13 -2.06 4.84
C ASN A 626 20.16 -2.30 6.36
N TYR A 627 19.04 -2.06 7.06
CA TYR A 627 18.86 -2.17 8.49
C TYR A 627 19.75 -1.21 9.31
N PHE A 628 20.17 -0.10 8.72
CA PHE A 628 20.81 0.97 9.48
C PHE A 628 19.76 1.91 10.05
N SER A 629 19.93 2.28 11.31
CA SER A 629 19.05 3.24 12.00
C SER A 629 19.59 4.65 11.76
N SER A 630 18.78 5.52 11.17
CA SER A 630 19.14 6.91 10.82
C SER A 630 18.12 7.89 11.39
N LYS A 631 18.59 9.02 11.94
CA LYS A 631 17.70 9.98 12.60
C LYS A 631 16.67 10.55 11.62
N THR A 632 15.41 10.53 12.02
CA THR A 632 14.34 11.22 11.29
C THR A 632 14.50 12.73 11.44
N THR A 633 14.50 13.46 10.33
CA THR A 633 14.93 14.86 10.30
C THR A 633 13.83 15.87 10.63
N SER A 634 12.56 15.51 10.45
CA SER A 634 11.44 16.44 10.63
C SER A 634 10.13 15.71 10.97
N LEU A 635 10.03 15.13 12.17
CA LEU A 635 8.80 14.49 12.62
C LEU A 635 7.61 15.46 12.54
N GLU A 636 6.49 14.97 11.99
CA GLU A 636 5.33 15.84 11.78
C GLU A 636 4.61 16.19 13.08
N LEU A 637 4.61 15.29 14.06
CA LEU A 637 4.05 15.50 15.39
C LEU A 637 5.15 15.31 16.44
N ASP A 638 6.17 16.17 16.39
CA ASP A 638 7.18 16.22 17.45
C ASP A 638 6.62 16.80 18.77
N LYS A 639 7.37 16.61 19.86
CA LYS A 639 6.99 17.10 21.18
C LYS A 639 6.68 18.60 21.19
N LYS A 640 7.43 19.41 20.43
CA LYS A 640 7.22 20.86 20.36
C LYS A 640 5.87 21.21 19.75
N ARG A 641 5.46 20.52 18.68
CA ARG A 641 4.16 20.71 18.03
C ARG A 641 3.03 20.23 18.92
N ILE A 642 3.20 19.08 19.56
CA ILE A 642 2.23 18.54 20.52
C ILE A 642 2.04 19.53 21.67
N ASP A 643 3.10 19.89 22.38
CA ASP A 643 3.05 20.84 23.50
C ASP A 643 2.56 22.24 23.05
N GLY A 644 2.77 22.58 21.77
CA GLY A 644 2.31 23.82 21.15
C GLY A 644 0.81 23.87 20.85
N TYR A 645 0.09 22.74 20.87
CA TYR A 645 -1.36 22.70 20.65
C TYR A 645 -2.11 23.55 21.67
N HIS A 646 -1.71 23.48 22.95
CA HIS A 646 -2.29 24.26 24.04
C HIS A 646 -1.19 24.88 24.90
N THR A 647 -1.15 26.21 24.88
CA THR A 647 -0.20 27.01 25.65
C THR A 647 -0.93 28.11 26.40
N LYS A 648 -0.23 28.77 27.32
CA LYS A 648 -0.71 29.99 27.94
C LYS A 648 0.12 31.17 27.47
N ASP A 649 -0.54 32.27 27.14
CA ASP A 649 0.16 33.52 26.80
C ASP A 649 0.74 34.20 28.05
N LYS A 650 1.41 35.35 27.86
CA LYS A 650 2.00 36.14 28.96
C LYS A 650 0.96 36.65 29.97
N SER A 651 -0.30 36.68 29.58
CA SER A 651 -1.45 37.11 30.38
C SER A 651 -2.22 35.92 30.98
N ASN A 652 -1.64 34.71 30.94
CA ASN A 652 -2.23 33.46 31.44
C ASN A 652 -3.53 33.05 30.72
N LYS A 653 -3.80 33.57 29.51
CA LYS A 653 -4.92 33.17 28.66
C LYS A 653 -4.55 31.96 27.82
N ASP A 654 -5.51 31.07 27.62
CA ASP A 654 -5.34 29.89 26.78
C ASP A 654 -5.12 30.29 25.32
N LYS A 655 -4.11 29.69 24.69
CA LYS A 655 -3.83 29.83 23.28
C LYS A 655 -3.74 28.44 22.66
N PHE A 656 -4.45 28.27 21.55
CA PHE A 656 -4.46 27.02 20.81
C PHE A 656 -3.80 27.16 19.43
N SER A 657 -3.28 26.06 18.90
CA SER A 657 -2.70 25.99 17.55
C SER A 657 -3.03 24.64 16.91
N PRO A 658 -3.27 24.56 15.59
CA PRO A 658 -3.65 23.31 14.94
C PRO A 658 -2.50 22.28 14.94
N ILE A 659 -2.84 21.00 15.08
CA ILE A 659 -1.93 19.86 14.97
C ILE A 659 -2.56 18.69 14.21
N GLY A 660 -1.77 17.95 13.43
CA GLY A 660 -2.22 16.71 12.78
C GLY A 660 -3.16 16.90 11.59
N ASN A 661 -3.44 18.13 11.16
CA ASN A 661 -4.38 18.48 10.10
C ASN A 661 -3.79 18.42 8.67
N ILE A 662 -2.87 17.48 8.40
CA ILE A 662 -2.21 17.38 7.10
C ILE A 662 -2.95 16.40 6.19
N GLY A 663 -3.80 16.88 5.27
CA GLY A 663 -4.42 16.00 4.25
C GLY A 663 -3.47 15.66 3.09
N VAL A 664 -2.76 16.68 2.61
CA VAL A 664 -1.85 16.58 1.47
C VAL A 664 -0.55 17.33 1.70
N ARG A 665 0.50 16.95 0.98
CA ARG A 665 1.66 17.82 0.74
C ARG A 665 1.57 18.41 -0.65
N SER A 666 1.77 19.71 -0.76
CA SER A 666 1.88 20.39 -2.04
C SER A 666 3.32 20.72 -2.37
N ASN A 667 3.61 20.82 -3.66
CA ASN A 667 4.72 21.62 -4.16
C ASN A 667 4.10 22.76 -5.00
N GLU A 668 4.28 24.00 -4.54
CA GLU A 668 3.65 25.18 -5.15
C GLU A 668 4.50 25.82 -6.26
N GLN A 669 5.64 25.22 -6.60
CA GLN A 669 6.51 25.77 -7.64
C GLN A 669 5.88 25.66 -9.03
N SER A 670 5.55 26.81 -9.62
CA SER A 670 5.28 26.92 -11.05
C SER A 670 6.53 26.48 -11.81
N THR A 671 6.42 25.40 -12.58
CA THR A 671 7.56 24.81 -13.27
C THR A 671 7.43 25.06 -14.76
N LYS A 672 8.26 25.99 -15.28
CA LYS A 672 8.47 26.16 -16.72
C LYS A 672 9.20 24.93 -17.26
N ILE A 673 8.82 24.50 -18.46
CA ILE A 673 9.46 23.37 -19.14
C ILE A 673 10.43 23.93 -20.17
N TYR A 674 11.70 23.56 -20.05
CA TYR A 674 12.72 23.93 -21.02
C TYR A 674 13.10 22.73 -21.89
N GLU A 675 13.58 23.03 -23.09
CA GLU A 675 14.34 22.06 -23.88
C GLU A 675 15.63 21.70 -23.13
N VAL A 676 15.95 20.41 -23.12
CA VAL A 676 17.10 19.84 -22.41
C VAL A 676 17.89 18.93 -23.34
N ASP A 677 19.17 18.78 -23.05
CA ASP A 677 20.00 17.76 -23.69
C ASP A 677 19.47 16.37 -23.33
N PRO A 678 19.11 15.53 -24.31
CA PRO A 678 18.57 14.20 -24.05
C PRO A 678 19.56 13.24 -23.36
N ILE A 679 20.88 13.47 -23.45
CA ILE A 679 21.93 12.63 -22.86
C ILE A 679 22.19 12.96 -21.39
N THR A 680 22.09 14.23 -21.01
CA THR A 680 22.47 14.72 -19.67
C THR A 680 21.28 15.28 -18.87
N GLY A 681 20.18 15.62 -19.55
CA GLY A 681 19.02 16.30 -19.01
C GLY A 681 19.27 17.77 -18.63
N GLU A 682 20.44 18.32 -18.98
CA GLU A 682 20.80 19.70 -18.68
C GLU A 682 20.12 20.69 -19.65
N ILE A 683 19.76 21.87 -19.13
CA ILE A 683 19.26 22.97 -19.98
C ILE A 683 20.47 23.62 -20.68
N PRO A 684 20.47 23.77 -22.02
CA PRO A 684 21.54 24.43 -22.74
C PRO A 684 21.82 25.85 -22.21
N LYS A 685 23.08 26.14 -21.87
CA LYS A 685 23.47 27.40 -21.21
C LYS A 685 23.24 28.65 -22.07
N MET A 686 23.45 28.55 -23.39
CA MET A 686 23.43 29.72 -24.30
C MET A 686 22.11 29.91 -25.05
N ASN A 687 21.15 28.99 -25.00
CA ASN A 687 19.87 29.08 -25.71
C ASN A 687 18.76 28.38 -24.93
N LYS A 688 18.28 29.01 -23.84
CA LYS A 688 17.18 28.47 -23.03
C LYS A 688 15.86 28.62 -23.77
N LYS A 689 15.45 27.56 -24.47
CA LYS A 689 14.15 27.50 -25.14
C LYS A 689 13.09 26.95 -24.17
N GLU A 690 12.14 27.80 -23.81
CA GLU A 690 10.93 27.38 -23.08
C GLU A 690 9.98 26.66 -24.06
N LEU A 691 9.44 25.52 -23.64
CA LEU A 691 8.49 24.72 -24.40
C LEU A 691 7.07 25.03 -23.91
N PRO A 692 6.06 25.08 -24.81
CA PRO A 692 4.66 25.32 -24.45
C PRO A 692 4.02 24.04 -23.86
N GLU A 693 4.64 23.47 -22.84
CA GLU A 693 4.23 22.24 -22.17
C GLU A 693 3.93 22.49 -20.69
N ILE A 694 3.03 21.68 -20.13
CA ILE A 694 2.83 21.61 -18.68
C ILE A 694 3.73 20.56 -18.06
N ALA A 695 4.14 20.76 -16.80
CA ALA A 695 4.78 19.71 -16.03
C ALA A 695 3.84 18.50 -15.89
N LEU A 696 4.34 17.29 -16.06
CA LEU A 696 3.56 16.07 -15.85
C LEU A 696 3.67 15.58 -14.39
N TYR A 697 4.73 15.99 -13.70
CA TYR A 697 5.06 15.63 -12.33
C TYR A 697 5.95 16.72 -11.71
N LEU A 698 6.06 16.73 -10.39
CA LEU A 698 6.87 17.70 -9.64
C LEU A 698 7.95 16.98 -8.83
N ASN A 699 9.10 17.64 -8.72
CA ASN A 699 10.20 17.15 -7.88
C ASN A 699 9.84 17.19 -6.38
N ASN A 700 10.52 16.36 -5.60
CA ASN A 700 10.40 16.30 -4.13
C ASN A 700 8.99 16.00 -3.59
N LEU A 701 8.12 15.46 -4.42
CA LEU A 701 6.74 15.09 -4.09
C LEU A 701 6.57 13.56 -4.13
N ASN A 702 7.43 12.83 -3.41
CA ASN A 702 7.38 11.36 -3.33
C ASN A 702 7.04 10.88 -1.91
N MET A 703 6.23 9.84 -1.80
CA MET A 703 5.78 9.32 -0.51
C MET A 703 6.94 8.78 0.34
N LEU A 704 7.87 8.04 -0.27
CA LEU A 704 8.99 7.40 0.43
C LEU A 704 9.84 8.41 1.20
N GLY A 705 10.06 9.60 0.63
CA GLY A 705 10.73 10.71 1.31
C GLY A 705 9.97 11.21 2.53
N PHE A 706 8.64 11.31 2.46
CA PHE A 706 7.80 11.72 3.60
C PHE A 706 7.76 10.65 4.70
N GLU A 707 7.66 9.37 4.35
CA GLU A 707 7.75 8.26 5.31
C GLU A 707 9.09 8.29 6.06
N LYS A 708 10.21 8.41 5.33
CA LYS A 708 11.56 8.47 5.91
C LYS A 708 11.77 9.68 6.82
N THR A 709 11.41 10.87 6.35
CA THR A 709 11.80 12.13 7.00
C THR A 709 10.77 12.68 7.99
N LYS A 710 9.51 12.25 7.89
CA LYS A 710 8.40 12.75 8.71
C LYS A 710 7.67 11.68 9.50
N GLY A 711 7.97 10.40 9.26
CA GLY A 711 7.41 9.28 10.02
C GLY A 711 5.98 8.92 9.66
N TYR A 712 5.51 9.28 8.46
CA TYR A 712 4.21 8.80 7.95
C TYR A 712 4.25 7.30 7.67
N ALA A 713 3.09 6.67 7.74
CA ALA A 713 2.87 5.29 7.30
C ALA A 713 1.44 5.11 6.77
N ASN A 714 1.21 4.02 6.04
CA ASN A 714 -0.08 3.69 5.47
C ASN A 714 -1.10 3.32 6.56
N PRO A 715 -2.24 4.03 6.69
CA PRO A 715 -3.28 3.69 7.68
C PRO A 715 -3.85 2.27 7.56
N ASN A 716 -3.75 1.63 6.38
CA ASN A 716 -4.18 0.25 6.19
C ASN A 716 -3.33 -0.78 6.98
N LEU A 717 -2.22 -0.39 7.60
CA LEU A 717 -1.55 -1.18 8.64
C LEU A 717 -2.46 -1.50 9.83
N MET A 718 -3.43 -0.62 10.12
CA MET A 718 -4.38 -0.79 11.20
C MET A 718 -5.70 -1.40 10.70
N TYR A 719 -6.29 -0.79 9.66
CA TYR A 719 -7.66 -1.11 9.25
C TYR A 719 -7.77 -2.27 8.25
N LYS A 720 -6.69 -2.54 7.50
CA LYS A 720 -6.57 -3.64 6.53
C LYS A 720 -7.73 -3.71 5.52
N LEU A 721 -8.24 -2.55 5.08
CA LEU A 721 -9.32 -2.50 4.08
C LEU A 721 -8.82 -2.65 2.66
N ARG A 722 -7.58 -2.24 2.42
CA ARG A 722 -6.96 -2.26 1.11
C ARG A 722 -5.52 -2.77 1.18
N ASP A 723 -5.20 -3.60 0.21
CA ASP A 723 -3.86 -4.05 -0.18
C ASP A 723 -3.73 -3.99 -1.70
N GLU A 724 -2.66 -4.57 -2.24
CA GLU A 724 -2.39 -4.61 -3.66
C GLU A 724 -3.27 -5.59 -4.47
N ARG A 725 -4.11 -6.38 -3.79
CA ARG A 725 -5.04 -7.36 -4.39
C ARG A 725 -6.49 -6.85 -4.35
N THR A 726 -6.70 -5.69 -3.73
CA THR A 726 -8.02 -5.09 -3.54
C THR A 726 -8.55 -4.59 -4.87
N VAL A 727 -9.73 -5.09 -5.25
CA VAL A 727 -10.44 -4.68 -6.46
C VAL A 727 -10.68 -3.18 -6.42
N SER A 728 -10.47 -2.49 -7.52
CA SER A 728 -10.52 -1.04 -7.65
C SER A 728 -11.49 -0.61 -8.76
N PHE A 729 -11.97 0.62 -8.69
CA PHE A 729 -12.67 1.29 -9.79
C PHE A 729 -12.15 2.72 -9.97
N SER A 730 -12.26 3.23 -11.19
CA SER A 730 -11.90 4.62 -11.52
C SER A 730 -13.10 5.52 -11.29
N VAL A 731 -12.98 6.48 -10.36
CA VAL A 731 -14.05 7.46 -10.10
C VAL A 731 -14.35 8.27 -11.36
N LYS A 732 -13.32 8.57 -12.15
CA LYS A 732 -13.46 9.28 -13.42
C LYS A 732 -14.33 8.49 -14.41
N GLU A 733 -14.04 7.20 -14.59
CA GLU A 733 -14.75 6.35 -15.55
C GLU A 733 -16.19 6.08 -15.13
N VAL A 734 -16.43 5.78 -13.85
CA VAL A 734 -17.78 5.54 -13.31
C VAL A 734 -18.66 6.77 -13.50
N ASN A 735 -18.10 7.98 -13.35
CA ASN A 735 -18.82 9.23 -13.53
C ASN A 735 -18.77 9.79 -14.97
N LYS A 736 -18.13 9.08 -15.92
CA LYS A 736 -17.99 9.48 -17.34
C LYS A 736 -17.39 10.89 -17.53
N LEU A 737 -16.32 11.18 -16.79
CA LEU A 737 -15.67 12.50 -16.72
C LEU A 737 -14.48 12.68 -17.67
#